data_AF-A0A9X1VEU4-F1
#
_entry.id   AF-A0A9X1VEU4-F1
#
_cell.length_a   1.000
_cell.length_b   1.000
_cell.length_c   1.000
_cell.angle_alpha   90.00
_cell.angle_beta   90.00
_cell.angle_gamma   90.00
#
_symmetry.space_group_name_H-M   'P 1'
#
loop_
_entity.id
_entity.type
_entity.pdbx_description
1 polymer ?
#
loop_
_entity_poly.entity_id
_entity_poly.type
_entity_poly.pdbx_seq_one_letter_code
_entity_poly.pdbx_strand_id
1 'polypeptide(L)'
;MTHNEIWLPYGGRLVRLDLSEDSELLPSFAANDRTKPESIENDYAPEFSVPGNQNNHRLLRHAAATGPARGQAYARLPCLLVSDGVETLPIGMLLIKGYEGGQYQLQLTGGNRRLADQLKTELGEDKLLSDLDFSRFDHVWNPANITARLSYDYWAANGYGYEVVERGKPLSLESLDPYTLFPSVSGQLIFKQILADAGFTADELDDEPLFAALNVPTANPYVYPQDFRDARALQAGLIVQAISSGQGNPLEKTAEFPPEKLNFAFTSLAPYRAPTATTYTAGVYTVETLGYYNVNASVLLNYGCDDHFPHSGRVSCKVMLYINGQPVLDANGDQIAYFQPDRIIGYKEETFTPYLGKWLLHPGDTVSLWWQGDEWEHNGQDPTDPRWRVADTGGRLAKAGLPGDLYVYLPATLTVELLEEFPRGGLIKLNQWLPAEMTQLAFLKSIFLLLGITCQTDPYRPHLRLATGDKLLENIPKARNWSSKLDAAAAPGRLPERSLAFRFGDYGKKNALLWTEDEHVTKGYGDGHILVDDEVLPAKYELATLPFAASELSPTVPGVLRILNYELPDLSATTYNSITAKPRLVLRQAMPMQAVQVLNNPDNPAAGKTAVSTTFSFFAGLDPGLLLNGTVLTHYWQDLRAMLDESRYLVERFRLSATDVATLDFSVPVWVAAFNDFFAVSQVVEFDPHRSTEVHLVRLNAKHLPPPSVPGEGVEFWVQEFAGAEFY
;
A
#
# COMPACT_ATOMS: atom_id res chain seq x y z
N MET A 1 42.82 24.23 12.02
CA MET A 1 42.21 23.17 12.84
C MET A 1 40.79 22.99 12.34
N THR A 2 40.38 21.77 12.01
CA THR A 2 39.02 21.51 11.55
C THR A 2 38.04 21.76 12.71
N HIS A 3 37.13 22.71 12.52
CA HIS A 3 36.17 23.17 13.53
C HIS A 3 34.95 22.25 13.67
N ASN A 4 34.75 21.41 12.66
CA ASN A 4 33.74 20.37 12.63
C ASN A 4 34.40 19.01 12.88
N GLU A 5 33.83 18.22 13.77
CA GLU A 5 34.29 16.88 14.14
C GLU A 5 33.20 15.84 13.91
N ILE A 6 33.58 14.70 13.35
CA ILE A 6 32.69 13.54 13.20
C ILE A 6 33.09 12.49 14.22
N TRP A 7 32.11 12.01 14.97
CA TRP A 7 32.26 10.98 16.00
C TRP A 7 31.43 9.75 15.65
N LEU A 8 32.03 8.56 15.70
CA LEU A 8 31.34 7.30 15.42
C LEU A 8 31.30 6.41 16.68
N PRO A 9 30.19 5.68 16.93
CA PRO A 9 30.14 4.70 17.99
C PRO A 9 30.98 3.47 17.63
N TYR A 10 31.98 3.16 18.45
CA TYR A 10 32.86 2.01 18.31
C TYR A 10 33.20 1.41 19.68
N GLY A 11 32.88 0.14 19.89
CA GLY A 11 33.18 -0.55 21.15
C GLY A 11 32.50 0.05 22.39
N GLY A 12 31.30 0.61 22.24
CA GLY A 12 30.54 1.23 23.34
C GLY A 12 30.98 2.65 23.72
N ARG A 13 31.84 3.29 22.92
CA ARG A 13 32.27 4.69 23.10
C ARG A 13 32.19 5.44 21.77
N LEU A 14 32.14 6.77 21.84
CA LEU A 14 32.33 7.62 20.67
C LEU A 14 33.82 7.80 20.40
N VAL A 15 34.23 7.61 19.15
CA VAL A 15 35.61 7.77 18.69
C VAL A 15 35.62 8.72 17.50
N ARG A 16 36.52 9.70 17.52
CA ARG A 16 36.64 10.72 16.48
C ARG A 16 37.19 10.12 15.18
N LEU A 17 36.56 10.48 14.07
CA LEU A 17 37.06 10.25 12.71
C LEU A 17 38.20 11.24 12.43
N ASP A 18 39.29 10.76 11.83
CA ASP A 18 40.39 11.64 11.45
C ASP A 18 40.05 12.31 10.12
N LEU A 19 39.88 13.64 10.15
CA LEU A 19 39.70 14.48 8.97
C LEU A 19 41.08 14.96 8.47
N SER A 20 41.22 15.18 7.16
CA SER A 20 42.43 15.82 6.62
C SER A 20 42.40 17.33 6.90
N GLU A 21 43.56 18.01 6.85
CA GLU A 21 43.62 19.46 7.08
C GLU A 21 42.79 20.26 6.07
N ASP A 22 42.62 19.71 4.86
CA ASP A 22 41.86 20.31 3.76
C ASP A 22 40.40 19.82 3.69
N SER A 23 39.97 18.94 4.60
CA SER A 23 38.59 18.43 4.61
C SER A 23 37.64 19.53 5.06
N GLU A 24 36.98 20.21 4.12
CA GLU A 24 35.85 21.10 4.40
C GLU A 24 34.58 20.27 4.60
N LEU A 25 34.03 20.31 5.81
CA LEU A 25 32.77 19.65 6.16
C LEU A 25 31.72 20.73 6.41
N LEU A 26 30.91 21.03 5.40
CA LEU A 26 29.98 22.16 5.41
C LEU A 26 28.54 21.63 5.26
N PRO A 27 27.83 21.34 6.37
CA PRO A 27 26.47 20.84 6.31
C PRO A 27 25.50 21.94 5.83
N SER A 28 24.53 21.55 5.00
CA SER A 28 23.40 22.37 4.61
C SER A 28 22.13 21.87 5.30
N PHE A 29 21.29 22.82 5.71
CA PHE A 29 20.01 22.58 6.35
C PHE A 29 18.91 23.24 5.53
N ALA A 30 17.88 22.50 5.18
CA ALA A 30 16.82 22.98 4.30
C ALA A 30 15.45 22.71 4.90
N ALA A 31 14.57 23.72 4.82
CA ALA A 31 13.15 23.52 5.01
C ALA A 31 12.57 22.72 3.84
N ASN A 32 11.40 22.11 4.03
CA ASN A 32 10.67 21.49 2.92
C ASN A 32 10.50 22.48 1.77
N ASP A 33 10.86 22.06 0.55
CA ASP A 33 10.69 22.87 -0.64
C ASP A 33 9.20 23.04 -0.94
N ARG A 34 8.67 24.24 -0.71
CA ARG A 34 7.26 24.55 -0.93
C ARG A 34 6.87 24.58 -2.41
N THR A 35 7.85 24.60 -3.31
CA THR A 35 7.66 24.60 -4.77
C THR A 35 7.48 23.19 -5.32
N LYS A 36 7.94 22.21 -4.53
CA LYS A 36 7.77 20.77 -4.72
C LYS A 36 7.21 20.19 -3.42
N PRO A 37 5.98 20.55 -3.03
CA PRO A 37 5.44 20.22 -1.72
C PRO A 37 5.23 18.70 -1.50
N GLU A 38 5.34 17.90 -2.57
CA GLU A 38 5.44 16.45 -2.56
C GLU A 38 6.84 15.90 -2.25
N SER A 39 7.86 16.75 -2.16
CA SER A 39 9.21 16.40 -1.74
C SER A 39 9.40 16.63 -0.25
N ILE A 40 10.25 15.82 0.38
CA ILE A 40 10.66 16.02 1.77
C ILE A 40 12.16 16.28 1.71
N GLU A 41 12.55 17.48 2.13
CA GLU A 41 13.94 17.91 2.10
C GLU A 41 14.75 17.23 3.21
N ASN A 42 16.05 17.07 2.95
CA ASN A 42 16.96 16.35 3.82
C ASN A 42 18.17 17.22 4.16
N ASP A 43 18.60 17.17 5.42
CA ASP A 43 19.88 17.74 5.79
C ASP A 43 21.02 16.88 5.22
N TYR A 44 22.01 17.51 4.63
CA TYR A 44 23.14 16.82 4.02
C TYR A 44 24.41 17.65 4.14
N ALA A 45 25.56 16.98 4.17
CA ALA A 45 26.81 17.60 3.80
C ALA A 45 27.24 17.10 2.41
N PRO A 46 27.91 17.93 1.60
CA PRO A 46 28.59 17.49 0.39
C PRO A 46 29.51 16.29 0.64
N GLU A 47 29.85 15.56 -0.42
CA GLU A 47 30.83 14.48 -0.34
C GLU A 47 32.20 15.04 0.06
N PHE A 48 32.85 14.39 1.03
CA PHE A 48 34.15 14.79 1.53
C PHE A 48 35.06 13.57 1.67
N SER A 49 36.37 13.82 1.53
CA SER A 49 37.38 12.77 1.63
C SER A 49 38.02 12.73 3.02
N VAL A 50 38.32 11.52 3.50
CA VAL A 50 39.11 11.30 4.72
C VAL A 50 40.24 10.28 4.49
N PRO A 51 41.38 10.40 5.19
CA PRO A 51 42.52 9.52 4.95
C PRO A 51 42.24 8.07 5.35
N GLY A 52 42.73 7.12 4.55
CA GLY A 52 42.78 5.70 4.88
C GLY A 52 43.89 5.38 5.89
N ASN A 53 43.80 5.94 7.09
CA ASN A 53 44.72 5.62 8.18
C ASN A 53 44.17 4.45 9.04
N GLN A 54 44.98 3.94 9.99
CA GLN A 54 44.58 2.79 10.81
C GLN A 54 43.30 3.04 11.63
N ASN A 55 43.10 4.26 12.13
CA ASN A 55 41.93 4.62 12.91
C ASN A 55 40.67 4.64 12.03
N ASN A 56 40.71 5.34 10.89
CA ASN A 56 39.60 5.43 9.94
C ASN A 56 39.27 4.07 9.32
N HIS A 57 40.26 3.25 8.94
CA HIS A 57 40.00 1.88 8.50
C HIS A 57 39.23 1.07 9.55
N ARG A 58 39.57 1.22 10.83
CA ARG A 58 38.87 0.52 11.93
C ARG A 58 37.44 1.04 12.11
N LEU A 59 37.25 2.36 12.13
CA LEU A 59 35.93 2.99 12.32
C LEU A 59 34.99 2.72 11.14
N LEU A 60 35.52 2.76 9.92
CA LEU A 60 34.81 2.46 8.67
C LEU A 60 34.78 0.96 8.35
N ARG A 61 34.93 0.12 9.38
CA ARG A 61 34.80 -1.34 9.34
C ARG A 61 35.61 -2.06 8.26
N HIS A 62 36.76 -1.48 7.91
CA HIS A 62 37.66 -1.95 6.85
C HIS A 62 36.98 -2.09 5.49
N ALA A 63 36.03 -1.19 5.16
CA ALA A 63 35.28 -1.23 3.90
C ALA A 63 36.13 -1.19 2.61
N ALA A 64 37.39 -0.76 2.70
CA ALA A 64 38.33 -0.73 1.58
C ALA A 64 39.13 -2.04 1.37
N ALA A 65 38.95 -3.05 2.22
CA ALA A 65 39.67 -4.32 2.11
C ALA A 65 39.12 -5.17 0.95
N THR A 66 40.01 -5.69 0.10
CA THR A 66 39.68 -6.50 -1.09
C THR A 66 39.51 -8.01 -0.82
N GLY A 67 39.60 -8.44 0.45
CA GLY A 67 39.53 -9.84 0.83
C GLY A 67 38.11 -10.42 0.82
N PRO A 68 37.94 -11.75 0.62
CA PRO A 68 36.65 -12.41 0.44
C PRO A 68 35.76 -12.46 1.71
N ALA A 69 36.27 -12.03 2.86
CA ALA A 69 35.55 -12.00 4.11
C ALA A 69 35.40 -10.55 4.62
N ARG A 70 34.35 -9.86 4.16
CA ARG A 70 33.54 -8.85 4.88
C ARG A 70 32.66 -8.09 3.88
N GLY A 71 31.41 -8.52 3.74
CA GLY A 71 30.40 -7.85 2.92
C GLY A 71 29.91 -6.53 3.55
N GLN A 72 30.74 -5.48 3.56
CA GLN A 72 30.40 -4.18 4.14
C GLN A 72 30.86 -2.98 3.29
N ALA A 73 31.07 -3.17 1.98
CA ALA A 73 31.46 -2.09 1.07
C ALA A 73 30.44 -0.93 1.04
N TYR A 74 29.16 -1.21 1.31
CA TYR A 74 28.06 -0.23 1.35
C TYR A 74 27.49 -0.07 2.76
N ALA A 75 28.35 0.23 3.73
CA ALA A 75 27.91 0.45 5.11
C ALA A 75 27.37 1.87 5.31
N ARG A 76 26.19 1.96 5.95
CA ARG A 76 25.69 3.18 6.58
C ARG A 76 26.05 3.12 8.06
N LEU A 77 26.75 4.12 8.57
CA LEU A 77 27.24 4.16 9.94
C LEU A 77 26.62 5.32 10.69
N PRO A 78 26.02 5.11 11.88
CA PRO A 78 25.57 6.22 12.71
C PRO A 78 26.77 7.09 13.11
N CYS A 79 26.57 8.41 13.14
CA CYS A 79 27.60 9.36 13.54
C CYS A 79 27.00 10.61 14.19
N LEU A 80 27.84 11.32 14.95
CA LEU A 80 27.57 12.61 15.57
C LEU A 80 28.45 13.66 14.88
N LEU A 81 27.85 14.78 14.45
CA LEU A 81 28.55 15.99 14.03
C LEU A 81 28.59 17.00 15.17
N VAL A 82 29.79 17.46 15.50
CA VAL A 82 30.04 18.52 16.47
C VAL A 82 30.70 19.70 15.76
N SER A 83 30.14 20.90 15.91
CA SER A 83 30.70 22.15 15.41
C SER A 83 31.03 23.05 16.61
N ASP A 84 32.30 23.42 16.79
CA ASP A 84 32.75 24.24 17.94
C ASP A 84 32.29 23.73 19.32
N GLY A 85 32.27 22.41 19.50
CA GLY A 85 31.84 21.78 20.75
C GLY A 85 30.32 21.73 20.96
N VAL A 86 29.52 22.17 19.98
CA VAL A 86 28.06 22.05 19.97
C VAL A 86 27.64 20.95 19.00
N GLU A 87 26.75 20.06 19.44
CA GLU A 87 26.20 19.00 18.58
C GLU A 87 25.22 19.63 17.56
N THR A 88 25.61 19.65 16.28
CA THR A 88 24.80 20.21 15.19
C THR A 88 24.03 19.14 14.42
N LEU A 89 24.56 17.91 14.37
CA LEU A 89 23.83 16.73 13.87
C LEU A 89 24.10 15.52 14.79
N PRO A 90 23.35 15.39 15.91
CA PRO A 90 23.57 14.35 16.92
C PRO A 90 23.30 12.93 16.43
N ILE A 91 22.29 12.77 15.56
CA ILE A 91 21.99 11.51 14.88
C ILE A 91 22.09 11.68 13.37
N GLY A 92 23.32 11.68 12.88
CA GLY A 92 23.65 11.59 11.45
C GLY A 92 23.91 10.16 10.99
N MET A 93 23.91 9.98 9.68
CA MET A 93 24.30 8.76 9.00
C MET A 93 25.43 9.05 8.02
N LEU A 94 26.56 8.40 8.22
CA LEU A 94 27.73 8.43 7.35
C LEU A 94 27.64 7.31 6.32
N LEU A 95 27.60 7.69 5.05
CA LEU A 95 27.55 6.80 3.90
C LEU A 95 28.96 6.65 3.32
N ILE A 96 29.43 5.41 3.19
CA ILE A 96 30.68 5.12 2.48
C ILE A 96 30.36 4.99 0.99
N LYS A 97 30.93 5.87 0.15
CA LYS A 97 30.71 5.89 -1.30
C LYS A 97 31.79 5.14 -2.06
N GLY A 98 33.03 5.22 -1.59
CA GLY A 98 34.15 4.59 -2.24
C GLY A 98 35.46 4.76 -1.49
N TYR A 99 36.53 4.23 -2.10
CA TYR A 99 37.90 4.39 -1.64
C TYR A 99 38.80 4.57 -2.85
N GLU A 100 39.43 5.74 -2.98
CA GLU A 100 40.26 6.10 -4.12
C GLU A 100 41.49 6.90 -3.65
N GLY A 101 42.65 6.65 -4.26
CA GLY A 101 43.86 7.43 -3.96
C GLY A 101 44.34 7.35 -2.50
N GLY A 102 43.97 6.29 -1.77
CA GLY A 102 44.28 6.15 -0.34
C GLY A 102 43.29 6.86 0.60
N GLN A 103 42.21 7.43 0.08
CA GLN A 103 41.20 8.19 0.81
C GLN A 103 39.83 7.50 0.73
N TYR A 104 39.06 7.56 1.80
CA TYR A 104 37.64 7.21 1.78
C TYR A 104 36.82 8.39 1.27
N GLN A 105 35.86 8.09 0.40
CA GLN A 105 34.86 9.05 -0.05
C GLN A 105 33.59 8.84 0.75
N LEU A 106 33.18 9.87 1.50
CA LEU A 106 32.10 9.80 2.48
C LEU A 106 31.06 10.87 2.21
N GLN A 107 29.80 10.56 2.53
CA GLN A 107 28.70 11.53 2.55
C GLN A 107 28.01 11.49 3.90
N LEU A 108 27.81 12.67 4.51
CA LEU A 108 27.02 12.81 5.73
C LEU A 108 25.57 13.12 5.35
N THR A 109 24.63 12.40 5.95
CA THR A 109 23.19 12.63 5.78
C THR A 109 22.49 12.69 7.12
N GLY A 110 21.45 13.50 7.21
CA GLY A 110 20.67 13.73 8.42
C GLY A 110 19.20 14.01 8.12
N GLY A 111 18.49 14.55 9.12
CA GLY A 111 17.12 15.00 8.97
C GLY A 111 16.15 13.90 8.52
N ASN A 112 15.22 14.28 7.65
CA ASN A 112 14.09 13.45 7.21
C ASN A 112 14.48 12.21 6.39
N ARG A 113 15.72 12.14 5.90
CA ARG A 113 16.22 10.99 5.13
C ARG A 113 16.17 9.72 5.97
N ARG A 114 16.37 9.87 7.28
CA ARG A 114 16.29 8.76 8.24
C ARG A 114 14.92 8.10 8.20
N LEU A 115 13.83 8.88 8.18
CA LEU A 115 12.48 8.35 8.05
C LEU A 115 12.29 7.69 6.68
N ALA A 116 12.63 8.40 5.59
CA ALA A 116 12.46 7.89 4.23
C ALA A 116 13.19 6.55 4.01
N ASP A 117 14.37 6.38 4.61
CA ASP A 117 15.13 5.13 4.58
C ASP A 117 14.45 4.00 5.38
N GLN A 118 13.77 4.30 6.50
CA GLN A 118 13.03 3.29 7.28
C GLN A 118 11.72 2.85 6.60
N LEU A 119 11.21 3.67 5.68
CA LEU A 119 10.03 3.34 4.87
C LEU A 119 10.36 2.50 3.64
N LYS A 120 11.58 1.93 3.59
CA LYS A 120 12.00 0.98 2.56
C LYS A 120 12.18 -0.43 3.11
N THR A 121 11.97 -1.43 2.27
CA THR A 121 12.27 -2.83 2.56
C THR A 121 13.79 -3.06 2.60
N GLU A 122 14.22 -4.24 3.07
CA GLU A 122 15.64 -4.62 3.05
C GLU A 122 16.23 -4.64 1.63
N LEU A 123 15.39 -4.84 0.62
CA LEU A 123 15.74 -4.82 -0.80
C LEU A 123 15.73 -3.39 -1.40
N GLY A 124 15.33 -2.38 -0.62
CA GLY A 124 15.33 -0.97 -1.03
C GLY A 124 14.06 -0.50 -1.75
N GLU A 125 13.02 -1.33 -1.80
CA GLU A 125 11.69 -1.00 -2.35
C GLU A 125 10.88 -0.20 -1.33
N ASP A 126 9.97 0.68 -1.77
CA ASP A 126 9.12 1.44 -0.85
C ASP A 126 8.08 0.51 -0.20
N LYS A 127 7.95 0.59 1.13
CA LYS A 127 6.91 -0.15 1.87
C LYS A 127 5.52 0.36 1.49
N LEU A 128 4.57 -0.56 1.37
CA LEU A 128 3.18 -0.29 1.04
C LEU A 128 2.33 -0.14 2.31
N LEU A 129 1.15 0.46 2.18
CA LEU A 129 0.15 0.49 3.26
C LEU A 129 -0.30 -0.93 3.65
N SER A 130 -0.25 -1.87 2.72
CA SER A 130 -0.53 -3.29 2.95
C SER A 130 0.52 -4.00 3.81
N ASP A 131 1.71 -3.42 3.99
CA ASP A 131 2.76 -3.97 4.85
C ASP A 131 2.59 -3.59 6.34
N LEU A 132 1.64 -2.71 6.67
CA LEU A 132 1.41 -2.26 8.04
C LEU A 132 0.88 -3.38 8.94
N ASP A 133 1.36 -3.43 10.19
CA ASP A 133 0.86 -4.40 11.16
C ASP A 133 -0.40 -3.90 11.88
N PHE A 134 -1.54 -4.45 11.45
CA PHE A 134 -2.85 -4.27 12.09
C PHE A 134 -3.41 -5.56 12.70
N SER A 135 -2.57 -6.56 12.97
CA SER A 135 -2.99 -7.89 13.46
C SER A 135 -3.85 -7.85 14.73
N ARG A 136 -3.67 -6.83 15.58
CA ARG A 136 -4.50 -6.57 16.77
C ARG A 136 -6.00 -6.36 16.47
N PHE A 137 -6.34 -6.09 15.21
CA PHE A 137 -7.71 -5.86 14.74
C PHE A 137 -8.27 -7.02 13.93
N ASP A 138 -7.51 -8.11 13.77
CA ASP A 138 -7.94 -9.26 12.98
C ASP A 138 -9.24 -9.85 13.53
N HIS A 139 -10.21 -10.09 12.66
CA HIS A 139 -11.51 -10.64 13.05
C HIS A 139 -12.20 -11.36 11.90
N VAL A 140 -13.12 -12.26 12.23
CA VAL A 140 -13.91 -13.01 11.24
C VAL A 140 -14.94 -12.09 10.58
N TRP A 141 -15.01 -12.08 9.25
CA TRP A 141 -15.99 -11.33 8.47
C TRP A 141 -17.36 -12.00 8.57
N ASN A 142 -18.17 -11.60 9.55
CA ASN A 142 -19.50 -12.12 9.80
C ASN A 142 -20.44 -11.01 10.32
N PRO A 143 -21.77 -11.20 10.28
CA PRO A 143 -22.75 -10.16 10.63
C PRO A 143 -22.54 -9.60 12.04
N ALA A 144 -22.23 -10.45 13.02
CA ALA A 144 -22.03 -10.04 14.40
C ALA A 144 -20.81 -9.09 14.54
N ASN A 145 -19.68 -9.45 13.95
CA ASN A 145 -18.46 -8.65 14.00
C ASN A 145 -18.59 -7.34 13.23
N ILE A 146 -19.25 -7.37 12.06
CA ILE A 146 -19.51 -6.18 11.24
C ILE A 146 -20.42 -5.20 12.00
N THR A 147 -21.53 -5.70 12.54
CA THR A 147 -22.52 -4.89 13.28
C THR A 147 -21.90 -4.24 14.51
N ALA A 148 -21.08 -4.97 15.28
CA ALA A 148 -20.40 -4.42 16.46
C ALA A 148 -19.44 -3.26 16.10
N ARG A 149 -18.77 -3.38 14.93
CA ARG A 149 -17.74 -2.45 14.45
C ARG A 149 -18.28 -1.34 13.56
N LEU A 150 -19.57 -1.37 13.22
CA LEU A 150 -20.26 -0.29 12.51
C LEU A 150 -20.61 0.86 13.45
N SER A 151 -20.70 0.62 14.76
CA SER A 151 -21.10 1.62 15.73
C SER A 151 -20.10 2.78 15.81
N TYR A 152 -20.61 3.98 16.06
CA TYR A 152 -19.76 5.16 16.28
C TYR A 152 -18.78 4.95 17.44
N ASP A 153 -19.25 4.40 18.56
CA ASP A 153 -18.44 4.19 19.76
C ASP A 153 -17.26 3.25 19.51
N TYR A 154 -17.48 2.19 18.72
CA TYR A 154 -16.39 1.30 18.33
C TYR A 154 -15.33 2.06 17.53
N TRP A 155 -15.76 2.82 16.52
CA TRP A 155 -14.83 3.62 15.71
C TRP A 155 -14.07 4.64 16.55
N ALA A 156 -14.77 5.40 17.40
CA ALA A 156 -14.16 6.42 18.25
C ALA A 156 -13.11 5.83 19.22
N ALA A 157 -13.32 4.61 19.71
CA ALA A 157 -12.39 3.94 20.61
C ALA A 157 -11.19 3.29 19.90
N ASN A 158 -11.33 2.89 18.63
CA ASN A 158 -10.34 2.05 17.95
C ASN A 158 -9.69 2.71 16.73
N GLY A 159 -10.24 3.82 16.21
CA GLY A 159 -9.77 4.48 15.00
C GLY A 159 -10.07 3.71 13.70
N TYR A 160 -10.92 2.69 13.74
CA TYR A 160 -11.40 1.99 12.55
C TYR A 160 -12.79 1.40 12.78
N GLY A 161 -13.51 1.11 11.70
CA GLY A 161 -14.82 0.47 11.78
C GLY A 161 -15.36 0.13 10.40
N TYR A 162 -16.56 -0.42 10.36
CA TYR A 162 -17.29 -0.60 9.11
C TYR A 162 -18.05 0.68 8.75
N GLU A 163 -18.28 0.88 7.45
CA GLU A 163 -18.90 2.08 6.95
C GLU A 163 -19.98 1.81 5.91
N VAL A 164 -21.04 2.63 5.97
CA VAL A 164 -22.12 2.65 4.98
C VAL A 164 -21.72 3.55 3.83
N VAL A 165 -21.54 2.96 2.65
CA VAL A 165 -21.15 3.62 1.41
C VAL A 165 -22.03 3.09 0.28
N GLU A 166 -22.50 3.96 -0.61
CA GLU A 166 -23.17 3.54 -1.84
C GLU A 166 -22.12 3.03 -2.83
N ARG A 167 -22.18 1.74 -3.15
CA ARG A 167 -21.24 1.05 -4.05
C ARG A 167 -21.77 0.77 -5.45
N GLY A 168 -22.95 1.33 -5.77
CA GLY A 168 -23.63 1.21 -7.06
C GLY A 168 -24.75 0.18 -7.11
N LYS A 169 -24.77 -0.78 -6.19
CA LYS A 169 -25.94 -1.67 -5.96
C LYS A 169 -26.97 -0.97 -5.05
N PRO A 170 -28.25 -1.38 -5.08
CA PRO A 170 -29.29 -0.79 -4.24
C PRO A 170 -28.92 -0.87 -2.76
N LEU A 171 -29.00 0.27 -2.06
CA LEU A 171 -28.65 0.40 -0.65
C LEU A 171 -29.88 0.86 0.14
N SER A 172 -30.22 0.14 1.22
CA SER A 172 -31.31 0.51 2.12
C SER A 172 -30.82 0.59 3.56
N LEU A 173 -30.92 1.75 4.17
CA LEU A 173 -30.53 1.98 5.57
C LEU A 173 -31.40 1.20 6.57
N GLU A 174 -32.59 0.76 6.15
CA GLU A 174 -33.51 -0.05 6.95
C GLU A 174 -33.32 -1.56 6.77
N SER A 175 -32.40 -1.99 5.88
CA SER A 175 -32.14 -3.39 5.59
C SER A 175 -30.74 -3.59 5.00
N LEU A 176 -29.72 -3.14 5.72
CA LEU A 176 -28.32 -3.26 5.29
C LEU A 176 -27.87 -4.72 5.29
N ASP A 177 -27.39 -5.20 4.15
CA ASP A 177 -26.63 -6.44 4.08
C ASP A 177 -25.23 -6.19 4.67
N PRO A 178 -24.86 -6.85 5.79
CA PRO A 178 -23.57 -6.64 6.43
C PRO A 178 -22.37 -6.89 5.48
N TYR A 179 -22.49 -7.78 4.49
CA TYR A 179 -21.38 -8.10 3.57
C TYR A 179 -21.19 -7.08 2.44
N THR A 180 -22.00 -6.02 2.42
CA THR A 180 -21.77 -4.84 1.55
C THR A 180 -21.03 -3.72 2.28
N LEU A 181 -20.84 -3.85 3.59
CA LEU A 181 -20.07 -2.93 4.42
C LEU A 181 -18.61 -3.40 4.46
N PHE A 182 -17.69 -2.47 4.23
CA PHE A 182 -16.25 -2.72 4.26
C PHE A 182 -15.56 -1.89 5.34
N PRO A 183 -14.38 -2.31 5.83
CA PRO A 183 -13.64 -1.55 6.83
C PRO A 183 -13.19 -0.18 6.29
N SER A 184 -13.04 0.75 7.22
CA SER A 184 -12.63 2.13 7.01
C SER A 184 -11.71 2.50 8.17
N VAL A 185 -10.53 3.03 7.87
CA VAL A 185 -9.44 3.21 8.84
C VAL A 185 -9.10 4.69 8.95
N SER A 186 -9.03 5.21 10.17
CA SER A 186 -8.64 6.60 10.44
C SER A 186 -7.26 6.90 9.85
N GLY A 187 -7.11 8.08 9.27
CA GLY A 187 -5.81 8.59 8.81
C GLY A 187 -4.80 8.70 9.94
N GLN A 188 -5.23 9.04 11.16
CA GLN A 188 -4.37 9.08 12.35
C GLN A 188 -3.85 7.70 12.73
N LEU A 189 -4.69 6.67 12.64
CA LEU A 189 -4.31 5.30 12.96
C LEU A 189 -3.26 4.78 11.96
N ILE A 190 -3.45 5.05 10.66
CA ILE A 190 -2.46 4.72 9.63
C ILE A 190 -1.16 5.48 9.86
N PHE A 191 -1.23 6.79 10.06
CA PHE A 191 -0.06 7.64 10.30
C PHE A 191 0.77 7.16 11.51
N LYS A 192 0.10 6.92 12.65
CA LYS A 192 0.76 6.42 13.87
C LYS A 192 1.35 5.03 13.67
N GLN A 193 0.68 4.15 12.93
CA GLN A 193 1.21 2.81 12.63
C GLN A 193 2.46 2.89 11.75
N ILE A 194 2.47 3.74 10.72
CA ILE A 194 3.66 3.97 9.87
C ILE A 194 4.85 4.40 10.72
N LEU A 195 4.64 5.38 11.62
CA LEU A 195 5.71 5.86 12.49
C LEU A 195 6.17 4.78 13.48
N ALA A 196 5.25 4.05 14.09
CA ALA A 196 5.57 2.97 15.02
C ALA A 196 6.42 1.88 14.35
N ASP A 197 6.01 1.42 13.16
CA ASP A 197 6.72 0.39 12.39
C ASP A 197 8.10 0.89 11.91
N ALA A 198 8.23 2.20 11.67
CA ALA A 198 9.51 2.85 11.34
C ALA A 198 10.39 3.16 12.57
N GLY A 199 9.87 2.96 13.80
CA GLY A 199 10.57 3.30 15.05
C GLY A 199 10.64 4.80 15.35
N PHE A 200 9.71 5.59 14.80
CA PHE A 200 9.59 7.03 15.01
C PHE A 200 8.39 7.40 15.89
N THR A 201 8.47 8.57 16.49
CA THR A 201 7.34 9.30 17.09
C THR A 201 7.17 10.63 16.36
N ALA A 202 6.11 11.38 16.64
CA ALA A 202 5.93 12.73 16.09
C ALA A 202 5.23 13.64 17.09
N ASP A 203 5.30 14.96 16.87
CA ASP A 203 4.45 15.93 17.57
C ASP A 203 2.98 15.54 17.44
N GLU A 204 2.21 15.77 18.52
CA GLU A 204 0.79 15.44 18.55
C GLU A 204 0.00 16.37 17.62
N LEU A 205 -0.67 15.77 16.64
CA LEU A 205 -1.62 16.45 15.76
C LEU A 205 -3.07 16.00 16.05
N ASP A 206 -3.30 15.31 17.18
CA ASP A 206 -4.59 14.67 17.44
C ASP A 206 -5.75 15.66 17.56
N ASP A 207 -5.45 16.87 18.01
CA ASP A 207 -6.39 17.98 18.14
C ASP A 207 -6.60 18.76 16.84
N GLU A 208 -5.81 18.50 15.79
CA GLU A 208 -5.96 19.17 14.49
C GLU A 208 -7.27 18.71 13.82
N PRO A 209 -8.29 19.58 13.66
CA PRO A 209 -9.64 19.14 13.34
C PRO A 209 -9.77 18.39 12.02
N LEU A 210 -9.02 18.80 10.99
CA LEU A 210 -9.01 18.10 9.71
C LEU A 210 -8.36 16.72 9.86
N PHE A 211 -7.21 16.62 10.52
CA PHE A 211 -6.48 15.37 10.71
C PHE A 211 -7.26 14.36 11.55
N ALA A 212 -7.91 14.82 12.62
CA ALA A 212 -8.77 14.01 13.48
C ALA A 212 -9.95 13.36 12.76
N ALA A 213 -10.48 14.05 11.75
CA ALA A 213 -11.61 13.55 10.97
C ALA A 213 -11.18 12.68 9.77
N LEU A 214 -9.91 12.70 9.34
CA LEU A 214 -9.45 11.95 8.16
C LEU A 214 -9.69 10.45 8.30
N ASN A 215 -10.21 9.87 7.22
CA ASN A 215 -10.60 8.47 7.16
C ASN A 215 -10.34 7.90 5.76
N VAL A 216 -9.83 6.68 5.71
CA VAL A 216 -9.48 5.95 4.47
C VAL A 216 -10.44 4.76 4.34
N PRO A 217 -11.54 4.91 3.59
CA PRO A 217 -12.47 3.83 3.35
C PRO A 217 -11.88 2.84 2.36
N THR A 218 -12.27 1.57 2.51
CA THR A 218 -12.05 0.57 1.46
C THR A 218 -12.70 1.05 0.16
N ALA A 219 -11.87 1.40 -0.82
CA ALA A 219 -12.32 1.78 -2.14
C ALA A 219 -12.81 0.55 -2.92
N ASN A 220 -12.04 -0.54 -2.93
CA ASN A 220 -12.38 -1.80 -3.60
C ASN A 220 -12.28 -2.97 -2.61
N PRO A 221 -13.18 -3.97 -2.68
CA PRO A 221 -13.09 -5.13 -1.80
C PRO A 221 -11.76 -5.86 -2.01
N TYR A 222 -11.19 -6.39 -0.92
CA TYR A 222 -10.03 -7.24 -1.03
C TYR A 222 -10.38 -8.52 -1.82
N VAL A 223 -9.46 -8.92 -2.68
CA VAL A 223 -9.51 -10.18 -3.43
C VAL A 223 -8.22 -10.93 -3.22
N TYR A 224 -8.26 -12.26 -3.30
CA TYR A 224 -7.07 -13.07 -3.20
C TYR A 224 -6.13 -12.80 -4.39
N PRO A 225 -4.88 -12.37 -4.16
CA PRO A 225 -3.88 -12.13 -5.20
C PRO A 225 -3.67 -13.35 -6.07
N GLN A 226 -3.32 -13.13 -7.35
CA GLN A 226 -3.16 -14.21 -8.32
C GLN A 226 -2.09 -15.23 -7.85
N ASP A 227 -0.92 -14.77 -7.43
CA ASP A 227 0.16 -15.59 -6.89
C ASP A 227 -0.26 -16.42 -5.64
N PHE A 228 -1.07 -15.82 -4.77
CA PHE A 228 -1.64 -16.50 -3.60
C PHE A 228 -2.61 -17.62 -4.00
N ARG A 229 -3.47 -17.39 -4.99
CA ARG A 229 -4.39 -18.40 -5.54
C ARG A 229 -3.63 -19.49 -6.28
N ASP A 230 -2.63 -19.08 -7.02
CA ASP A 230 -1.78 -19.91 -7.85
C ASP A 230 -0.98 -20.94 -7.06
N ALA A 231 -0.47 -20.55 -5.90
CA ALA A 231 0.19 -21.45 -4.96
C ALA A 231 -0.75 -22.53 -4.38
N ARG A 232 -2.07 -22.37 -4.55
CA ARG A 232 -3.14 -23.24 -4.03
C ARG A 232 -3.98 -23.85 -5.15
N ALA A 233 -3.59 -23.65 -6.39
CA ALA A 233 -4.28 -24.22 -7.54
C ALA A 233 -3.75 -25.64 -7.80
N LEU A 234 -4.65 -26.61 -7.83
CA LEU A 234 -4.36 -27.96 -8.28
C LEU A 234 -4.82 -28.12 -9.72
N GLN A 235 -3.92 -28.62 -10.57
CA GLN A 235 -4.28 -29.22 -11.85
C GLN A 235 -3.54 -30.55 -11.95
N ALA A 236 -4.28 -31.65 -11.74
CA ALA A 236 -3.73 -32.99 -11.73
C ALA A 236 -4.35 -33.88 -12.82
N GLY A 237 -3.50 -34.67 -13.48
CA GLY A 237 -3.88 -35.65 -14.48
C GLY A 237 -3.63 -37.08 -14.01
N LEU A 238 -4.35 -38.05 -14.57
CA LEU A 238 -4.10 -39.46 -14.29
C LEU A 238 -2.79 -39.94 -14.95
N ILE A 239 -1.98 -40.75 -14.25
CA ILE A 239 -0.91 -41.54 -14.89
C ILE A 239 -1.57 -42.67 -15.67
N VAL A 240 -1.42 -42.66 -17.00
CA VAL A 240 -1.62 -43.85 -17.81
C VAL A 240 -0.46 -44.80 -17.54
N GLN A 241 -0.61 -45.73 -16.59
CA GLN A 241 0.13 -46.98 -16.69
C GLN A 241 -0.68 -47.88 -17.61
N ALA A 242 -0.24 -48.03 -18.86
CA ALA A 242 -0.63 -49.18 -19.64
C ALA A 242 -0.02 -50.41 -18.95
N ILE A 243 -0.79 -51.14 -18.14
CA ILE A 243 -0.36 -52.44 -17.64
C ILE A 243 -0.86 -53.50 -18.60
N SER A 244 0.07 -54.08 -19.35
CA SER A 244 -0.10 -55.42 -19.90
C SER A 244 -0.02 -56.41 -18.74
N SER A 245 -1.17 -56.89 -18.26
CA SER A 245 -1.19 -58.01 -17.32
C SER A 245 -1.26 -59.32 -18.10
N GLY A 246 -0.36 -60.25 -17.74
CA GLY A 246 -0.46 -61.64 -18.14
C GLY A 246 -1.72 -62.30 -17.57
N GLN A 247 -2.16 -63.35 -18.25
CA GLN A 247 -3.40 -64.10 -18.01
C GLN A 247 -3.69 -64.34 -16.51
N GLY A 248 -4.70 -63.68 -15.98
CA GLY A 248 -5.31 -63.97 -14.68
C GLY A 248 -6.66 -64.65 -14.83
N ASN A 249 -7.04 -65.52 -13.89
CA ASN A 249 -8.29 -66.27 -13.94
C ASN A 249 -9.52 -65.34 -13.76
N PRO A 250 -10.64 -65.57 -14.50
CA PRO A 250 -11.87 -64.79 -14.34
C PRO A 250 -12.54 -65.04 -12.98
N LEU A 251 -12.90 -63.97 -12.26
CA LEU A 251 -13.71 -64.04 -11.02
C LEU A 251 -15.16 -64.41 -11.32
N GLU A 252 -15.82 -65.22 -10.48
CA GLU A 252 -17.27 -65.52 -10.59
C GLU A 252 -18.12 -64.37 -10.08
N LYS A 253 -19.25 -64.15 -10.77
CA LYS A 253 -20.30 -63.15 -10.53
C LYS A 253 -20.50 -62.85 -9.04
N THR A 254 -20.07 -61.66 -8.61
CA THR A 254 -20.75 -60.90 -7.57
C THR A 254 -20.39 -59.41 -7.65
N ALA A 255 -21.45 -58.63 -7.83
CA ALA A 255 -21.72 -57.32 -7.22
C ALA A 255 -20.98 -56.10 -7.77
N GLU A 256 -21.70 -54.97 -7.67
CA GLU A 256 -21.20 -53.60 -7.81
C GLU A 256 -19.75 -53.49 -7.34
N PHE A 257 -18.88 -53.01 -8.23
CA PHE A 257 -17.47 -52.78 -7.88
C PHE A 257 -17.41 -51.77 -6.73
N PRO A 258 -16.59 -51.95 -5.69
CA PRO A 258 -16.46 -50.91 -4.67
C PRO A 258 -15.90 -49.63 -5.32
N PRO A 259 -16.33 -48.44 -4.89
CA PRO A 259 -15.70 -47.19 -5.30
C PRO A 259 -14.21 -47.23 -5.00
N GLU A 260 -13.38 -46.92 -6.00
CA GLU A 260 -11.93 -46.78 -5.85
C GLU A 260 -11.49 -45.33 -6.02
N LYS A 261 -10.51 -44.93 -5.21
CA LYS A 261 -9.93 -43.59 -5.26
C LYS A 261 -9.04 -43.44 -6.49
N LEU A 262 -9.22 -42.37 -7.27
CA LEU A 262 -8.35 -42.06 -8.40
C LEU A 262 -7.05 -41.44 -7.89
N ASN A 263 -5.93 -42.13 -8.13
CA ASN A 263 -4.59 -41.63 -7.83
C ASN A 263 -4.09 -40.78 -9.00
N PHE A 264 -4.23 -39.46 -8.90
CA PHE A 264 -3.61 -38.56 -9.88
C PHE A 264 -2.13 -38.34 -9.54
N ALA A 265 -1.33 -38.02 -10.55
CA ALA A 265 0.06 -37.65 -10.35
C ALA A 265 0.51 -36.54 -11.29
N PHE A 266 1.69 -36.03 -10.99
CA PHE A 266 2.35 -34.93 -11.68
C PHE A 266 3.02 -35.42 -12.97
N THR A 267 2.29 -35.59 -14.08
CA THR A 267 2.86 -36.10 -15.35
C THR A 267 2.42 -35.32 -16.60
N SER A 268 3.17 -35.51 -17.70
CA SER A 268 3.27 -34.62 -18.87
C SER A 268 2.14 -34.69 -19.91
N LEU A 269 1.03 -35.39 -19.63
CA LEU A 269 -0.06 -35.57 -20.60
C LEU A 269 -1.11 -34.43 -20.58
N ALA A 270 -1.04 -33.51 -19.61
CA ALA A 270 -1.88 -32.30 -19.51
C ALA A 270 -1.05 -31.10 -18.98
N PRO A 271 -1.45 -29.84 -19.23
CA PRO A 271 -0.86 -28.70 -18.52
C PRO A 271 -0.98 -28.94 -17.02
N TYR A 272 0.13 -28.79 -16.32
CA TYR A 272 0.30 -29.25 -14.95
C TYR A 272 0.58 -28.07 -14.03
N ARG A 273 -0.07 -28.07 -12.87
CA ARG A 273 0.19 -27.12 -11.78
C ARG A 273 0.10 -27.80 -10.42
N ALA A 274 1.19 -27.75 -9.67
CA ALA A 274 1.25 -28.25 -8.30
C ALA A 274 0.97 -27.12 -7.30
N PRO A 275 0.07 -27.33 -6.34
CA PRO A 275 0.09 -26.56 -5.11
C PRO A 275 1.28 -27.00 -4.23
N THR A 276 1.43 -26.43 -3.04
CA THR A 276 2.44 -26.84 -2.06
C THR A 276 2.36 -28.35 -1.75
N ALA A 277 3.50 -29.03 -1.55
CA ALA A 277 3.53 -30.50 -1.36
C ALA A 277 2.67 -31.02 -0.17
N THR A 278 2.32 -30.16 0.77
CA THR A 278 1.47 -30.46 1.94
C THR A 278 -0.02 -30.54 1.62
N THR A 279 -0.47 -30.00 0.49
CA THR A 279 -1.89 -29.90 0.12
C THR A 279 -2.37 -31.02 -0.76
N TYR A 280 -1.46 -31.83 -1.28
CA TYR A 280 -1.81 -32.86 -2.23
C TYR A 280 -1.13 -34.18 -1.87
N THR A 281 -1.93 -35.21 -1.61
CA THR A 281 -1.44 -36.57 -1.37
C THR A 281 -2.34 -37.57 -2.09
N ALA A 282 -1.77 -38.29 -3.07
CA ALA A 282 -2.38 -39.44 -3.74
C ALA A 282 -3.89 -39.26 -4.04
N GLY A 283 -4.25 -38.27 -4.85
CA GLY A 283 -5.65 -38.03 -5.25
C GLY A 283 -6.55 -37.34 -4.23
N VAL A 284 -6.02 -36.87 -3.09
CA VAL A 284 -6.70 -35.94 -2.18
C VAL A 284 -6.02 -34.59 -2.23
N TYR A 285 -6.83 -33.57 -2.44
CA TYR A 285 -6.49 -32.18 -2.22
C TYR A 285 -7.01 -31.73 -0.84
N THR A 286 -6.14 -31.16 -0.01
CA THR A 286 -6.48 -30.58 1.28
C THR A 286 -6.45 -29.07 1.17
N VAL A 287 -7.57 -28.43 1.48
CA VAL A 287 -7.75 -26.98 1.42
C VAL A 287 -6.90 -26.30 2.50
N GLU A 288 -6.06 -25.34 2.14
CA GLU A 288 -5.23 -24.61 3.12
C GLU A 288 -5.93 -23.39 3.71
N THR A 289 -6.80 -22.75 2.92
CA THR A 289 -7.38 -21.45 3.27
C THR A 289 -8.88 -21.45 2.99
N LEU A 290 -9.63 -20.75 3.82
CA LEU A 290 -11.05 -20.51 3.59
C LEU A 290 -11.21 -19.74 2.28
N GLY A 291 -12.09 -20.21 1.41
CA GLY A 291 -12.26 -19.59 0.10
C GLY A 291 -13.38 -20.22 -0.71
N TYR A 292 -13.80 -19.52 -1.75
CA TYR A 292 -14.58 -20.13 -2.80
C TYR A 292 -13.65 -20.83 -3.78
N TYR A 293 -13.88 -22.12 -4.03
CA TYR A 293 -13.09 -22.91 -4.96
C TYR A 293 -13.95 -23.32 -6.14
N ASN A 294 -13.40 -23.19 -7.34
CA ASN A 294 -13.93 -23.90 -8.50
C ASN A 294 -13.35 -25.31 -8.51
N VAL A 295 -14.22 -26.30 -8.41
CA VAL A 295 -13.83 -27.71 -8.46
C VAL A 295 -14.38 -28.31 -9.74
N ASN A 296 -13.48 -28.67 -10.65
CA ASN A 296 -13.85 -29.35 -11.89
C ASN A 296 -13.17 -30.69 -11.96
N ALA A 297 -13.97 -31.69 -12.30
CA ALA A 297 -13.49 -33.03 -12.59
C ALA A 297 -13.97 -33.40 -13.98
N SER A 298 -13.03 -33.81 -14.84
CA SER A 298 -13.33 -34.37 -16.14
C SER A 298 -12.68 -35.72 -16.26
N VAL A 299 -13.36 -36.65 -16.91
CA VAL A 299 -12.87 -37.98 -17.22
C VAL A 299 -13.04 -38.20 -18.71
N LEU A 300 -11.93 -38.40 -19.41
CA LEU A 300 -11.95 -38.89 -20.79
C LEU A 300 -12.11 -40.40 -20.75
N LEU A 301 -13.10 -40.91 -21.46
CA LEU A 301 -13.35 -42.33 -21.62
C LEU A 301 -13.02 -42.71 -23.06
N ASN A 302 -11.95 -43.47 -23.24
CA ASN A 302 -11.67 -44.12 -24.52
C ASN A 302 -12.23 -45.53 -24.44
N TYR A 303 -13.07 -45.95 -25.37
CA TYR A 303 -13.65 -47.29 -25.41
C TYR A 303 -13.83 -47.74 -26.85
N GLY A 304 -13.69 -49.03 -27.12
CA GLY A 304 -13.83 -49.57 -28.47
C GLY A 304 -13.88 -51.09 -28.51
N CYS A 305 -14.34 -51.64 -29.62
CA CYS A 305 -14.21 -53.05 -29.93
C CYS A 305 -13.56 -53.20 -31.30
N ASP A 306 -12.73 -54.24 -31.45
CA ASP A 306 -12.00 -54.50 -32.69
C ASP A 306 -12.98 -54.85 -33.82
N ASP A 307 -12.78 -54.28 -35.02
CA ASP A 307 -13.74 -54.33 -36.15
C ASP A 307 -14.08 -55.76 -36.62
N HIS A 308 -13.27 -56.74 -36.22
CA HIS A 308 -13.42 -58.15 -36.58
C HIS A 308 -14.54 -58.88 -35.83
N PHE A 309 -15.11 -58.27 -34.78
CA PHE A 309 -16.19 -58.83 -33.98
C PHE A 309 -17.22 -57.76 -33.58
N PRO A 310 -18.30 -57.54 -34.36
CA PRO A 310 -19.30 -56.51 -34.06
C PRO A 310 -20.17 -56.93 -32.87
N HIS A 311 -19.65 -56.80 -31.66
CA HIS A 311 -20.37 -57.05 -30.43
C HIS A 311 -21.02 -55.77 -29.92
N SER A 312 -22.33 -55.79 -29.72
CA SER A 312 -23.06 -54.74 -29.01
C SER A 312 -23.01 -55.00 -27.51
N GLY A 313 -22.34 -54.13 -26.77
CA GLY A 313 -22.39 -54.12 -25.31
C GLY A 313 -22.46 -52.69 -24.77
N ARG A 314 -22.84 -52.55 -23.50
CA ARG A 314 -22.91 -51.28 -22.78
C ARG A 314 -21.95 -51.32 -21.60
N VAL A 315 -21.00 -50.40 -21.56
CA VAL A 315 -20.13 -50.18 -20.40
C VAL A 315 -20.64 -48.93 -19.70
N SER A 316 -20.90 -49.03 -18.40
CA SER A 316 -21.19 -47.86 -17.57
C SER A 316 -20.12 -47.66 -16.52
N CYS A 317 -19.83 -46.40 -16.24
CA CYS A 317 -18.97 -46.01 -15.13
C CYS A 317 -19.59 -44.83 -14.40
N LYS A 318 -19.31 -44.79 -13.10
CA LYS A 318 -19.70 -43.78 -12.15
C LYS A 318 -18.46 -43.00 -11.75
N VAL A 319 -18.53 -41.68 -11.84
CA VAL A 319 -17.51 -40.78 -11.30
C VAL A 319 -18.15 -40.01 -10.15
N MET A 320 -17.48 -39.98 -9.01
CA MET A 320 -17.98 -39.39 -7.78
C MET A 320 -16.96 -38.41 -7.22
N LEU A 321 -17.39 -37.16 -7.01
CA LEU A 321 -16.62 -36.17 -6.28
C LEU A 321 -16.95 -36.28 -4.79
N TYR A 322 -15.92 -36.32 -3.94
CA TYR A 322 -16.06 -36.37 -2.49
C TYR A 322 -15.49 -35.10 -1.86
N ILE A 323 -16.28 -34.45 -1.01
CA ILE A 323 -15.85 -33.37 -0.11
C ILE A 323 -15.97 -33.90 1.32
N ASN A 324 -14.88 -33.89 2.09
CA ASN A 324 -14.83 -34.40 3.47
C ASN A 324 -15.34 -35.84 3.62
N GLY A 325 -15.06 -36.68 2.61
CA GLY A 325 -15.53 -38.07 2.57
C GLY A 325 -17.05 -38.22 2.33
N GLN A 326 -17.76 -37.13 2.01
CA GLN A 326 -19.16 -37.16 1.59
C GLN A 326 -19.28 -36.97 0.06
N PRO A 327 -20.10 -37.78 -0.64
CA PRO A 327 -20.30 -37.64 -2.08
C PRO A 327 -21.06 -36.34 -2.39
N VAL A 328 -20.60 -35.63 -3.41
CA VAL A 328 -21.23 -34.44 -3.97
C VAL A 328 -22.34 -34.85 -4.93
N LEU A 329 -23.53 -34.29 -4.72
CA LEU A 329 -24.67 -34.50 -5.60
C LEU A 329 -24.55 -33.65 -6.87
N ASP A 330 -24.98 -34.19 -8.01
CA ASP A 330 -25.11 -33.46 -9.26
C ASP A 330 -26.38 -32.56 -9.28
N ALA A 331 -26.62 -31.87 -10.39
CA ALA A 331 -27.77 -30.98 -10.56
C ALA A 331 -29.15 -31.68 -10.48
N ASN A 332 -29.19 -33.01 -10.62
CA ASN A 332 -30.40 -33.82 -10.50
C ASN A 332 -30.59 -34.37 -9.07
N GLY A 333 -29.65 -34.10 -8.16
CA GLY A 333 -29.65 -34.64 -6.81
C GLY A 333 -29.07 -36.05 -6.71
N ASP A 334 -28.46 -36.56 -7.78
CA ASP A 334 -27.84 -37.88 -7.81
C ASP A 334 -26.40 -37.80 -7.29
N GLN A 335 -25.97 -38.75 -6.47
CA GLN A 335 -24.61 -38.82 -5.90
C GLN A 335 -23.52 -39.08 -6.96
N ILE A 336 -23.92 -39.28 -8.21
CA ILE A 336 -23.19 -40.05 -9.19
C ILE A 336 -23.46 -39.46 -10.56
N ALA A 337 -22.40 -39.16 -11.28
CA ALA A 337 -22.53 -38.86 -12.69
C ALA A 337 -22.31 -40.13 -13.52
N TYR A 338 -23.36 -40.52 -14.25
CA TYR A 338 -23.43 -41.74 -15.03
C TYR A 338 -23.00 -41.49 -16.47
N PHE A 339 -22.13 -42.35 -16.96
CA PHE A 339 -21.83 -42.46 -18.38
C PHE A 339 -22.34 -43.81 -18.92
N GLN A 340 -23.17 -43.78 -19.97
CA GLN A 340 -23.70 -44.97 -20.62
C GLN A 340 -23.79 -44.71 -22.13
N PRO A 341 -22.83 -45.18 -22.94
CA PRO A 341 -22.85 -44.95 -24.38
C PRO A 341 -23.87 -45.85 -25.07
N ASP A 342 -24.55 -45.33 -26.09
CA ASP A 342 -25.41 -46.12 -26.95
C ASP A 342 -24.58 -46.91 -27.97
N ARG A 343 -24.57 -48.24 -27.79
CA ARG A 343 -23.99 -49.29 -28.65
C ARG A 343 -22.60 -48.97 -29.24
N ILE A 344 -21.56 -49.60 -28.70
CA ILE A 344 -20.17 -49.43 -29.14
C ILE A 344 -19.96 -50.08 -30.54
N ILE A 345 -19.43 -49.31 -31.49
CA ILE A 345 -18.92 -49.78 -32.80
C ILE A 345 -17.63 -48.98 -33.08
N GLY A 346 -16.48 -49.67 -33.17
CA GLY A 346 -15.17 -49.05 -33.35
C GLY A 346 -14.64 -48.33 -32.10
N TYR A 347 -13.46 -47.71 -32.21
CA TYR A 347 -12.88 -46.88 -31.14
C TYR A 347 -13.55 -45.51 -31.06
N LYS A 348 -13.94 -45.10 -29.86
CA LYS A 348 -14.50 -43.78 -29.53
C LYS A 348 -13.78 -43.18 -28.33
N GLU A 349 -13.71 -41.86 -28.32
CA GLU A 349 -13.22 -41.05 -27.21
C GLU A 349 -14.32 -40.06 -26.82
N GLU A 350 -14.76 -40.07 -25.57
CA GLU A 350 -15.77 -39.13 -25.07
C GLU A 350 -15.31 -38.51 -23.75
N THR A 351 -15.30 -37.17 -23.68
CA THR A 351 -14.98 -36.43 -22.46
C THR A 351 -16.25 -36.18 -21.66
N PHE A 352 -16.22 -36.55 -20.39
CA PHE A 352 -17.31 -36.35 -19.46
C PHE A 352 -16.87 -35.40 -18.35
N THR A 353 -17.59 -34.28 -18.17
CA THR A 353 -17.31 -33.28 -17.11
C THR A 353 -18.48 -33.26 -16.11
N PRO A 354 -18.53 -34.24 -15.20
CA PRO A 354 -19.67 -34.41 -14.30
C PRO A 354 -19.83 -33.32 -13.25
N TYR A 355 -18.73 -32.67 -12.85
CA TYR A 355 -18.73 -31.71 -11.77
C TYR A 355 -18.08 -30.42 -12.24
N LEU A 356 -18.86 -29.33 -12.18
CA LEU A 356 -18.47 -27.96 -12.43
C LEU A 356 -19.21 -27.10 -11.42
N GLY A 357 -18.51 -26.58 -10.42
CA GLY A 357 -19.19 -25.87 -9.33
C GLY A 357 -18.28 -25.03 -8.45
N LYS A 358 -18.86 -23.94 -7.96
CA LYS A 358 -18.28 -23.06 -6.94
C LYS A 358 -18.66 -23.57 -5.55
N TRP A 359 -17.66 -23.88 -4.74
CA TRP A 359 -17.81 -24.43 -3.39
C TRP A 359 -17.15 -23.52 -2.37
N LEU A 360 -17.80 -23.24 -1.23
CA LEU A 360 -17.13 -22.64 -0.08
C LEU A 360 -16.45 -23.77 0.70
N LEU A 361 -15.12 -23.76 0.75
CA LEU A 361 -14.34 -24.78 1.45
C LEU A 361 -13.50 -24.16 2.57
N HIS A 362 -13.38 -24.89 3.68
CA HIS A 362 -12.65 -24.49 4.88
C HIS A 362 -11.24 -25.12 4.94
N PRO A 363 -10.29 -24.50 5.66
CA PRO A 363 -8.99 -25.11 5.91
C PRO A 363 -9.13 -26.51 6.52
N GLY A 364 -8.45 -27.49 5.92
CA GLY A 364 -8.52 -28.90 6.30
C GLY A 364 -9.56 -29.71 5.52
N ASP A 365 -10.47 -29.06 4.78
CA ASP A 365 -11.42 -29.79 3.94
C ASP A 365 -10.68 -30.60 2.87
N THR A 366 -11.17 -31.81 2.59
CA THR A 366 -10.55 -32.72 1.63
C THR A 366 -11.42 -32.88 0.39
N VAL A 367 -10.86 -32.67 -0.79
CA VAL A 367 -11.48 -32.90 -2.09
C VAL A 367 -10.82 -34.11 -2.74
N SER A 368 -11.61 -35.10 -3.18
CA SER A 368 -11.09 -36.29 -3.86
C SER A 368 -12.05 -36.80 -4.92
N LEU A 369 -11.51 -37.43 -5.96
CA LEU A 369 -12.30 -38.05 -7.01
C LEU A 369 -12.20 -39.58 -6.90
N TRP A 370 -13.35 -40.21 -7.02
CA TRP A 370 -13.50 -41.66 -6.97
C TRP A 370 -14.22 -42.13 -8.24
N TRP A 371 -13.96 -43.36 -8.63
CA TRP A 371 -14.64 -44.00 -9.75
C TRP A 371 -15.17 -45.37 -9.32
N GLN A 372 -16.21 -45.82 -10.01
CA GLN A 372 -16.79 -47.14 -9.84
C GLN A 372 -17.25 -47.63 -11.22
N GLY A 373 -16.76 -48.79 -11.64
CA GLY A 373 -17.32 -49.47 -12.82
C GLY A 373 -18.68 -50.07 -12.50
N ASP A 374 -19.56 -50.18 -13.48
CA ASP A 374 -20.79 -50.98 -13.42
C ASP A 374 -20.70 -52.19 -14.36
N GLU A 375 -21.58 -53.19 -14.16
CA GLU A 375 -21.62 -54.41 -14.96
C GLU A 375 -21.78 -54.14 -16.47
N TRP A 376 -21.13 -54.96 -17.28
CA TRP A 376 -21.26 -54.96 -18.74
C TRP A 376 -22.50 -55.76 -19.16
N GLU A 377 -23.49 -55.10 -19.78
CA GLU A 377 -24.63 -55.80 -20.39
C GLU A 377 -24.33 -56.17 -21.84
N HIS A 378 -24.32 -57.47 -22.11
CA HIS A 378 -24.23 -58.03 -23.47
C HIS A 378 -25.62 -58.41 -23.97
N ASN A 379 -26.01 -57.90 -25.14
CA ASN A 379 -27.34 -58.15 -25.74
C ASN A 379 -27.51 -59.63 -26.16
N GLY A 380 -27.97 -60.48 -25.24
CA GLY A 380 -28.72 -61.71 -25.57
C GLY A 380 -27.99 -63.05 -25.47
N GLN A 381 -26.86 -63.18 -24.77
CA GLN A 381 -26.31 -64.49 -24.38
C GLN A 381 -26.00 -64.58 -22.88
N ASP A 382 -26.02 -65.80 -22.37
CA ASP A 382 -25.99 -66.17 -20.95
C ASP A 382 -24.88 -65.43 -20.16
N PRO A 383 -25.23 -64.60 -19.16
CA PRO A 383 -24.28 -63.85 -18.35
C PRO A 383 -23.43 -64.74 -17.41
N THR A 384 -23.47 -66.06 -17.57
CA THR A 384 -22.60 -67.02 -16.88
C THR A 384 -21.40 -67.48 -17.73
N ASP A 385 -21.33 -67.10 -19.01
CA ASP A 385 -20.21 -67.48 -19.90
C ASP A 385 -18.87 -66.90 -19.39
N PRO A 386 -17.88 -67.75 -19.02
CA PRO A 386 -16.61 -67.32 -18.46
C PRO A 386 -15.73 -66.52 -19.44
N ARG A 387 -16.11 -66.41 -20.71
CA ARG A 387 -15.41 -65.61 -21.73
C ARG A 387 -15.59 -64.10 -21.59
N TRP A 388 -16.54 -63.65 -20.77
CA TRP A 388 -17.02 -62.27 -20.77
C TRP A 388 -17.05 -61.64 -19.36
N ARG A 389 -15.90 -61.58 -18.70
CA ARG A 389 -15.79 -61.05 -17.32
C ARG A 389 -14.77 -59.93 -17.24
N VAL A 390 -15.16 -58.80 -16.64
CA VAL A 390 -14.27 -57.68 -16.32
C VAL A 390 -13.42 -58.09 -15.11
N ALA A 391 -12.10 -58.09 -15.25
CA ALA A 391 -11.18 -58.39 -14.17
C ALA A 391 -10.63 -57.08 -13.56
N ASP A 392 -10.71 -56.96 -12.24
CA ASP A 392 -10.11 -55.87 -11.46
C ASP A 392 -8.74 -56.29 -10.91
N THR A 393 -7.73 -55.46 -11.10
CA THR A 393 -6.47 -55.52 -10.36
C THR A 393 -6.03 -54.15 -9.85
N GLY A 394 -6.81 -53.51 -8.97
CA GLY A 394 -6.39 -52.37 -8.14
C GLY A 394 -6.13 -51.11 -8.95
N GLY A 395 -7.21 -50.49 -9.44
CA GLY A 395 -7.16 -49.35 -10.36
C GLY A 395 -6.83 -49.74 -11.81
N ARG A 396 -7.03 -51.01 -12.18
CA ARG A 396 -6.67 -51.58 -13.49
C ARG A 396 -7.84 -52.40 -14.04
N LEU A 397 -8.45 -51.95 -15.15
CA LEU A 397 -9.35 -52.79 -15.95
C LEU A 397 -8.49 -53.78 -16.74
N ALA A 398 -8.49 -55.06 -16.34
CA ALA A 398 -7.72 -56.10 -16.99
C ALA A 398 -8.46 -56.70 -18.20
N LYS A 399 -7.64 -57.06 -19.20
CA LYS A 399 -7.99 -57.71 -20.47
C LYS A 399 -8.70 -59.05 -20.22
N ALA A 400 -9.98 -59.16 -20.60
CA ALA A 400 -10.66 -60.44 -20.71
C ALA A 400 -10.12 -61.16 -21.96
N GLY A 401 -9.38 -62.25 -21.78
CA GLY A 401 -8.63 -62.90 -22.86
C GLY A 401 -9.50 -63.59 -23.90
N LEU A 402 -9.91 -62.89 -24.97
CA LEU A 402 -10.34 -63.41 -26.29
C LEU A 402 -10.19 -62.30 -27.37
N PRO A 403 -10.15 -62.63 -28.68
CA PRO A 403 -9.77 -61.68 -29.73
C PRO A 403 -10.88 -60.65 -29.94
N GLY A 404 -10.60 -59.39 -29.58
CA GLY A 404 -11.55 -58.28 -29.57
C GLY A 404 -11.27 -57.40 -28.37
N ASP A 405 -10.20 -56.61 -28.43
CA ASP A 405 -9.71 -55.86 -27.28
C ASP A 405 -10.63 -54.66 -26.95
N LEU A 406 -11.21 -54.64 -25.74
CA LEU A 406 -11.82 -53.44 -25.15
C LEU A 406 -10.77 -52.71 -24.31
N TYR A 407 -10.32 -51.56 -24.79
CA TYR A 407 -9.44 -50.67 -24.03
C TYR A 407 -10.29 -49.57 -23.39
N VAL A 408 -10.28 -49.50 -22.06
CA VAL A 408 -10.84 -48.35 -21.33
C VAL A 408 -9.68 -47.51 -20.80
N TYR A 409 -9.41 -46.36 -21.42
CA TYR A 409 -8.49 -45.37 -20.87
C TYR A 409 -9.30 -44.28 -20.16
N LEU A 410 -8.89 -43.95 -18.95
CA LEU A 410 -9.52 -42.91 -18.12
C LEU A 410 -8.57 -41.72 -17.89
N PRO A 411 -8.14 -40.94 -18.90
CA PRO A 411 -7.46 -39.68 -18.62
C PRO A 411 -8.41 -38.77 -17.82
N ALA A 412 -8.22 -38.72 -16.51
CA ALA A 412 -8.99 -37.88 -15.62
C ALA A 412 -8.18 -36.62 -15.31
N THR A 413 -8.84 -35.47 -15.38
CA THR A 413 -8.29 -34.19 -14.89
C THR A 413 -9.11 -33.73 -13.70
N LEU A 414 -8.42 -33.41 -12.61
CA LEU A 414 -8.99 -32.72 -11.45
C LEU A 414 -8.36 -31.34 -11.35
N THR A 415 -9.20 -30.31 -11.45
CA THR A 415 -8.79 -28.92 -11.19
C THR A 415 -9.48 -28.41 -9.93
N VAL A 416 -8.69 -27.88 -9.01
CA VAL A 416 -9.19 -27.17 -7.84
C VAL A 416 -8.54 -25.80 -7.84
N GLU A 417 -9.33 -24.75 -8.03
CA GLU A 417 -8.84 -23.38 -8.15
C GLU A 417 -9.50 -22.49 -7.12
N LEU A 418 -8.70 -21.84 -6.27
CA LEU A 418 -9.19 -20.78 -5.40
C LEU A 418 -9.65 -19.61 -6.27
N LEU A 419 -10.89 -19.15 -6.08
CA LEU A 419 -11.43 -17.96 -6.72
C LEU A 419 -10.91 -16.70 -6.01
N GLU A 420 -10.90 -15.58 -6.73
CA GLU A 420 -10.42 -14.30 -6.19
C GLU A 420 -11.31 -13.70 -5.10
N GLU A 421 -12.59 -14.06 -5.08
CA GLU A 421 -13.57 -13.50 -4.14
C GLU A 421 -13.23 -13.84 -2.69
N PHE A 422 -13.15 -12.81 -1.85
CA PHE A 422 -12.97 -12.98 -0.41
C PHE A 422 -14.23 -13.57 0.24
N PRO A 423 -14.13 -14.70 0.96
CA PRO A 423 -15.29 -15.45 1.41
C PRO A 423 -15.96 -14.85 2.65
N ARG A 424 -17.28 -15.00 2.75
CA ARG A 424 -18.01 -14.81 4.01
C ARG A 424 -17.41 -15.73 5.09
N GLY A 425 -17.12 -15.18 6.27
CA GLY A 425 -16.38 -15.89 7.33
C GLY A 425 -14.85 -15.84 7.19
N GLY A 426 -14.31 -15.19 6.16
CA GLY A 426 -12.88 -14.93 6.00
C GLY A 426 -12.30 -14.11 7.15
N LEU A 427 -11.00 -14.25 7.41
CA LEU A 427 -10.29 -13.45 8.42
C LEU A 427 -9.94 -12.07 7.82
N ILE A 428 -10.59 -11.01 8.30
CA ILE A 428 -10.26 -9.63 7.94
C ILE A 428 -8.92 -9.26 8.54
N LYS A 429 -8.00 -8.82 7.69
CA LYS A 429 -6.77 -8.14 8.08
C LYS A 429 -6.79 -6.74 7.49
N LEU A 430 -6.85 -5.70 8.34
CA LEU A 430 -7.15 -4.33 7.86
C LEU A 430 -6.18 -3.82 6.80
N ASN A 431 -4.89 -4.17 6.90
CA ASN A 431 -3.87 -3.81 5.92
C ASN A 431 -4.20 -4.30 4.49
N GLN A 432 -4.88 -5.45 4.35
CA GLN A 432 -5.31 -5.97 3.04
C GLN A 432 -6.45 -5.17 2.41
N TRP A 433 -7.15 -4.35 3.19
CA TRP A 433 -8.29 -3.54 2.76
C TRP A 433 -7.92 -2.06 2.57
N LEU A 434 -6.66 -1.70 2.83
CA LEU A 434 -6.08 -0.41 2.47
C LEU A 434 -5.70 -0.37 0.98
N PRO A 435 -5.46 0.81 0.40
CA PRO A 435 -4.99 0.93 -0.98
C PRO A 435 -3.69 0.13 -1.22
N ALA A 436 -3.80 -1.00 -1.93
CA ALA A 436 -2.73 -2.00 -2.04
C ALA A 436 -1.42 -1.46 -2.64
N GLU A 437 -1.52 -0.58 -3.66
CA GLU A 437 -0.38 -0.01 -4.38
C GLU A 437 0.14 1.30 -3.76
N MET A 438 -0.47 1.77 -2.67
CA MET A 438 -0.07 3.04 -2.06
C MET A 438 1.13 2.83 -1.15
N THR A 439 2.21 3.55 -1.41
CA THR A 439 3.37 3.55 -0.51
C THR A 439 3.07 4.32 0.78
N GLN A 440 3.67 3.89 1.88
CA GLN A 440 3.58 4.59 3.17
C GLN A 440 4.06 6.05 3.04
N LEU A 441 5.12 6.27 2.26
CA LEU A 441 5.65 7.61 1.99
C LEU A 441 4.66 8.50 1.21
N ALA A 442 3.97 7.95 0.20
CA ALA A 442 2.95 8.70 -0.54
C ALA A 442 1.75 9.08 0.35
N PHE A 443 1.37 8.19 1.27
CA PHE A 443 0.36 8.49 2.28
C PHE A 443 0.80 9.66 3.18
N LEU A 444 1.99 9.59 3.78
CA LEU A 444 2.52 10.67 4.63
C LEU A 444 2.58 12.01 3.89
N LYS A 445 3.06 12.02 2.64
CA LYS A 445 3.09 13.21 1.79
C LYS A 445 1.70 13.79 1.55
N SER A 446 0.69 12.94 1.38
CA SER A 446 -0.71 13.39 1.24
C SER A 446 -1.19 14.11 2.50
N ILE A 447 -0.87 13.59 3.68
CA ILE A 447 -1.17 14.26 4.96
C ILE A 447 -0.43 15.60 5.06
N PHE A 448 0.85 15.63 4.71
CA PHE A 448 1.64 16.86 4.75
C PHE A 448 1.11 17.92 3.79
N LEU A 449 0.66 17.52 2.59
CA LEU A 449 0.02 18.42 1.64
C LEU A 449 -1.31 18.98 2.16
N LEU A 450 -2.16 18.14 2.76
CA LEU A 450 -3.47 18.57 3.25
C LEU A 450 -3.37 19.51 4.46
N LEU A 451 -2.34 19.35 5.28
CA LEU A 451 -2.12 20.13 6.50
C LEU A 451 -1.04 21.22 6.35
N GLY A 452 -0.44 21.34 5.15
CA GLY A 452 0.65 22.28 4.87
C GLY A 452 1.88 22.08 5.75
N ILE A 453 2.15 20.83 6.16
CA ILE A 453 3.13 20.53 7.21
C ILE A 453 4.57 20.80 6.76
N THR A 454 5.30 21.56 7.57
CA THR A 454 6.76 21.52 7.64
C THR A 454 7.18 20.39 8.56
N CYS A 455 7.98 19.45 8.04
CA CYS A 455 8.46 18.30 8.79
C CYS A 455 9.97 18.43 9.02
N GLN A 456 10.40 18.33 10.27
CA GLN A 456 11.81 18.27 10.64
C GLN A 456 12.04 17.07 11.56
N THR A 457 13.08 16.29 11.32
CA THR A 457 13.44 15.21 12.24
C THR A 457 14.19 15.80 13.45
N ASP A 458 13.83 15.37 14.65
CA ASP A 458 14.52 15.74 15.87
C ASP A 458 16.00 15.30 15.81
N PRO A 459 16.93 16.21 16.13
CA PRO A 459 18.35 15.94 16.00
C PRO A 459 18.84 14.84 16.98
N TYR A 460 18.16 14.61 18.11
CA TYR A 460 18.60 13.74 19.21
C TYR A 460 17.75 12.48 19.39
N ARG A 461 16.59 12.37 18.76
CA ARG A 461 15.66 11.22 18.91
C ARG A 461 15.04 10.84 17.56
N PRO A 462 14.57 9.59 17.37
CA PRO A 462 13.72 9.25 16.22
C PRO A 462 12.32 9.84 16.43
N HIS A 463 12.21 11.15 16.27
CA HIS A 463 11.00 11.92 16.50
C HIS A 463 10.84 12.94 15.37
N LEU A 464 9.62 13.16 14.89
CA LEU A 464 9.31 14.15 13.87
C LEU A 464 8.67 15.38 14.51
N ARG A 465 9.29 16.54 14.32
CA ARG A 465 8.69 17.83 14.63
C ARG A 465 7.81 18.25 13.47
N LEU A 466 6.53 18.48 13.75
CA LEU A 466 5.52 18.75 12.74
C LEU A 466 4.88 20.11 13.01
N ALA A 467 4.92 20.99 12.02
CA ALA A 467 4.27 22.29 12.10
C ALA A 467 3.33 22.47 10.89
N THR A 468 2.03 22.64 11.15
CA THR A 468 1.03 22.97 10.12
C THR A 468 1.31 24.32 9.47
N GLY A 469 0.78 24.57 8.27
CA GLY A 469 1.14 25.76 7.46
C GLY A 469 0.59 27.10 7.95
N ASP A 470 -0.03 27.14 9.11
CA ASP A 470 -0.39 28.34 9.87
C ASP A 470 0.65 28.69 10.94
N LYS A 471 1.40 27.70 11.46
CA LYS A 471 2.32 27.84 12.60
C LYS A 471 3.39 28.90 12.37
N LEU A 472 3.89 29.05 11.15
CA LEU A 472 4.90 30.07 10.85
C LEU A 472 4.39 31.48 11.14
N LEU A 473 3.13 31.75 10.79
CA LEU A 473 2.47 33.03 11.05
C LEU A 473 2.09 33.16 12.53
N GLU A 474 1.58 32.10 13.15
CA GLU A 474 1.28 32.07 14.60
C GLU A 474 2.54 32.31 15.47
N ASN A 475 3.72 31.92 14.97
CA ASN A 475 5.00 32.07 15.66
C ASN A 475 5.68 33.43 15.43
N ILE A 476 5.05 34.38 14.73
CA ILE A 476 5.56 35.76 14.60
C ILE A 476 5.91 36.41 15.95
N PRO A 477 5.09 36.30 17.02
CA PRO A 477 5.46 36.82 18.35
C PRO A 477 6.69 36.16 18.98
N LYS A 478 7.09 34.99 18.48
CA LYS A 478 8.28 34.23 18.92
C LYS A 478 9.45 34.35 17.94
N ALA A 479 9.36 35.24 16.95
CA ALA A 479 10.36 35.38 15.90
C ALA A 479 11.76 35.64 16.49
N ARG A 480 12.77 35.00 15.88
CA ARG A 480 14.17 35.19 16.32
C ARG A 480 14.72 36.47 15.70
N ASN A 481 15.26 37.36 16.52
CA ASN A 481 15.93 38.55 16.01
C ASN A 481 17.35 38.20 15.51
N TRP A 482 17.54 38.20 14.20
CA TRP A 482 18.83 37.92 13.54
C TRP A 482 19.53 39.19 13.04
N SER A 483 19.02 40.38 13.39
CA SER A 483 19.53 41.67 12.89
C SER A 483 21.02 41.87 13.15
N SER A 484 21.52 41.49 14.33
CA SER A 484 22.94 41.64 14.70
C SER A 484 23.86 40.60 14.04
N LYS A 485 23.28 39.59 13.39
CA LYS A 485 24.00 38.48 12.75
C LYS A 485 24.16 38.67 11.26
N LEU A 486 23.38 39.56 10.66
CA LEU A 486 23.53 39.94 9.26
C LEU A 486 24.93 40.51 9.06
N ASP A 487 25.69 39.91 8.13
CA ASP A 487 27.04 40.35 7.84
C ASP A 487 27.00 41.54 6.88
N ALA A 488 26.80 42.74 7.43
CA ALA A 488 26.77 43.99 6.67
C ALA A 488 28.14 44.39 6.08
N ALA A 489 29.21 43.67 6.42
CA ALA A 489 30.56 43.98 5.97
C ALA A 489 30.83 43.35 4.61
N ALA A 490 30.38 44.00 3.54
CA ALA A 490 31.25 44.02 2.38
C ALA A 490 32.42 44.96 2.67
N ALA A 491 33.61 44.57 2.24
CA ALA A 491 34.83 45.34 2.41
C ALA A 491 34.60 46.83 2.06
N PRO A 492 35.32 47.78 2.69
CA PRO A 492 35.21 49.20 2.33
C PRO A 492 35.32 49.38 0.81
N GLY A 493 34.23 49.82 0.17
CA GLY A 493 34.15 50.02 -1.29
C GLY A 493 33.54 48.89 -2.12
N ARG A 494 33.09 47.77 -1.53
CA ARG A 494 32.13 46.84 -2.16
C ARG A 494 30.82 46.92 -1.37
N LEU A 495 29.69 47.01 -2.05
CA LEU A 495 28.43 46.54 -1.47
C LEU A 495 28.49 45.00 -1.47
N PRO A 496 27.87 44.30 -0.50
CA PRO A 496 27.75 42.85 -0.61
C PRO A 496 27.05 42.56 -1.95
N GLU A 497 27.46 41.51 -2.65
CA GLU A 497 26.69 41.01 -3.79
C GLU A 497 25.36 40.47 -3.24
N ARG A 498 24.39 41.38 -3.04
CA ARG A 498 23.04 41.06 -2.58
C ARG A 498 22.29 40.41 -3.72
N SER A 499 21.82 39.18 -3.51
CA SER A 499 20.88 38.55 -4.43
C SER A 499 19.46 38.79 -3.92
N LEU A 500 18.70 39.62 -4.64
CA LEU A 500 17.27 39.81 -4.44
C LEU A 500 16.57 39.32 -5.70
N ALA A 501 15.70 38.32 -5.55
CA ALA A 501 14.78 37.91 -6.59
C ALA A 501 13.33 38.23 -6.16
N PHE A 502 12.50 38.61 -7.13
CA PHE A 502 11.07 38.85 -6.93
C PHE A 502 10.22 37.59 -7.13
N ARG A 503 10.89 36.44 -7.17
CA ARG A 503 10.31 35.11 -7.36
C ARG A 503 11.13 34.11 -6.57
N PHE A 504 10.49 33.11 -6.01
CA PHE A 504 11.16 31.93 -5.46
C PHE A 504 10.48 30.68 -6.01
N GLY A 505 11.29 29.76 -6.54
CA GLY A 505 10.88 28.55 -7.26
C GLY A 505 9.87 28.73 -8.39
N ASP A 506 9.27 27.61 -8.78
CA ASP A 506 8.55 27.45 -10.04
C ASP A 506 7.03 27.64 -9.87
N TYR A 507 6.56 28.86 -9.63
CA TYR A 507 5.11 29.13 -9.52
C TYR A 507 4.52 29.74 -10.81
N GLY A 508 3.21 29.57 -10.98
CA GLY A 508 2.40 30.22 -11.99
C GLY A 508 1.42 31.23 -11.41
N LYS A 509 0.66 31.91 -12.27
CA LYS A 509 -0.47 32.77 -11.86
C LYS A 509 -1.57 31.97 -11.15
N LYS A 510 -1.72 30.70 -11.56
CA LYS A 510 -2.64 29.72 -10.97
C LYS A 510 -1.86 28.46 -10.60
N ASN A 511 -1.65 28.24 -9.31
CA ASN A 511 -0.90 27.11 -8.75
C ASN A 511 -1.89 26.06 -8.26
N ALA A 512 -2.06 24.98 -9.02
CA ALA A 512 -3.14 24.03 -8.80
C ALA A 512 -2.68 22.85 -7.91
N LEU A 513 -3.47 22.55 -6.88
CA LEU A 513 -3.41 21.30 -6.13
C LEU A 513 -4.65 20.49 -6.53
N LEU A 514 -4.44 19.25 -6.95
CA LEU A 514 -5.49 18.45 -7.59
C LEU A 514 -5.72 17.14 -6.85
N TRP A 515 -6.95 16.61 -6.94
CA TRP A 515 -7.22 15.21 -6.63
C TRP A 515 -6.98 14.34 -7.86
N THR A 516 -6.68 13.05 -7.67
CA THR A 516 -6.66 12.09 -8.77
C THR A 516 -8.06 11.99 -9.38
N GLU A 517 -8.16 12.02 -10.70
CA GLU A 517 -9.43 11.89 -11.41
C GLU A 517 -9.98 10.45 -11.33
N ASP A 518 -11.29 10.34 -11.18
CA ASP A 518 -12.05 9.09 -11.22
C ASP A 518 -13.27 9.28 -12.14
N GLU A 519 -13.49 8.35 -13.07
CA GLU A 519 -14.48 8.50 -14.14
C GLU A 519 -15.92 8.65 -13.62
N HIS A 520 -16.19 8.23 -12.39
CA HIS A 520 -17.51 8.27 -11.76
C HIS A 520 -17.71 9.47 -10.82
N VAL A 521 -16.79 10.42 -10.83
CA VAL A 521 -16.85 11.67 -10.06
C VAL A 521 -16.84 12.84 -11.04
N THR A 522 -17.54 13.92 -10.71
CA THR A 522 -17.50 15.13 -11.55
C THR A 522 -16.05 15.59 -11.72
N LYS A 523 -15.62 15.76 -12.98
CA LYS A 523 -14.24 16.15 -13.31
C LYS A 523 -13.81 17.42 -12.58
N GLY A 524 -12.65 17.37 -11.92
CA GLY A 524 -12.11 18.45 -11.10
C GLY A 524 -12.88 18.78 -9.82
N TYR A 525 -13.76 17.88 -9.36
CA TYR A 525 -14.48 18.05 -8.10
C TYR A 525 -13.51 18.01 -6.92
N GLY A 526 -13.55 19.04 -6.07
CA GLY A 526 -12.68 19.15 -4.91
C GLY A 526 -11.33 19.83 -5.18
N ASP A 527 -10.95 20.06 -6.44
CA ASP A 527 -9.69 20.68 -6.81
C ASP A 527 -9.53 22.11 -6.27
N GLY A 528 -8.28 22.54 -6.16
CA GLY A 528 -7.94 23.86 -5.62
C GLY A 528 -6.78 24.53 -6.32
N HIS A 529 -6.62 25.82 -6.06
CA HIS A 529 -5.47 26.57 -6.52
C HIS A 529 -5.19 27.80 -5.66
N ILE A 530 -3.92 28.20 -5.63
CA ILE A 530 -3.48 29.50 -5.11
C ILE A 530 -3.24 30.44 -6.30
N LEU A 531 -3.82 31.63 -6.23
CA LEU A 531 -3.61 32.69 -7.20
C LEU A 531 -2.44 33.56 -6.76
N VAL A 532 -1.59 33.93 -7.73
CA VAL A 532 -0.49 34.88 -7.55
C VAL A 532 -0.69 36.02 -8.53
N ASP A 533 -0.76 37.24 -7.99
CA ASP A 533 -0.93 38.46 -8.79
C ASP A 533 0.43 38.92 -9.34
N ASP A 534 0.96 38.13 -10.27
CA ASP A 534 2.17 38.46 -11.02
C ASP A 534 1.92 38.21 -12.52
N GLU A 535 1.84 39.30 -13.30
CA GLU A 535 1.56 39.25 -14.73
C GLU A 535 2.63 38.53 -15.56
N VAL A 536 3.85 38.39 -15.05
CA VAL A 536 4.97 37.80 -15.78
C VAL A 536 5.20 36.32 -15.47
N LEU A 537 4.39 35.70 -14.60
CA LEU A 537 4.40 34.25 -14.35
C LEU A 537 3.70 33.45 -15.46
N PRO A 538 4.05 32.16 -15.66
CA PRO A 538 3.28 31.28 -16.54
C PRO A 538 1.82 31.17 -16.05
N ALA A 539 0.88 30.97 -16.97
CA ALA A 539 -0.54 31.02 -16.66
C ALA A 539 -1.00 29.97 -15.63
N LYS A 540 -0.40 28.78 -15.65
CA LYS A 540 -0.72 27.68 -14.75
C LYS A 540 0.57 26.95 -14.34
N TYR A 541 0.64 26.57 -13.08
CA TYR A 541 1.59 25.60 -12.54
C TYR A 541 0.81 24.54 -11.77
N GLU A 542 1.22 23.28 -11.83
CA GLU A 542 0.64 22.18 -11.06
C GLU A 542 1.54 21.90 -9.89
N LEU A 543 1.06 22.19 -8.68
CA LEU A 543 1.82 22.00 -7.43
C LEU A 543 1.99 20.51 -7.15
N ALA A 544 0.87 19.79 -7.08
CA ALA A 544 0.84 18.35 -6.87
C ALA A 544 -0.53 17.79 -7.23
N THR A 545 -0.58 16.48 -7.47
CA THR A 545 -1.81 15.70 -7.55
C THR A 545 -1.81 14.67 -6.42
N LEU A 546 -2.81 14.74 -5.53
CA LEU A 546 -2.98 13.78 -4.44
C LEU A 546 -3.31 12.39 -5.01
N PRO A 547 -2.77 11.29 -4.45
CA PRO A 547 -3.00 9.92 -4.93
C PRO A 547 -4.39 9.36 -4.57
N PHE A 548 -5.30 10.24 -4.13
CA PHE A 548 -6.67 9.94 -3.81
C PHE A 548 -7.58 10.69 -4.77
N ALA A 549 -8.72 10.08 -5.09
CA ALA A 549 -9.78 10.75 -5.80
C ALA A 549 -10.79 11.37 -4.83
N ALA A 550 -11.48 12.40 -5.30
CA ALA A 550 -12.59 13.00 -4.58
C ALA A 550 -13.80 12.06 -4.52
N SER A 551 -14.76 12.37 -3.64
CA SER A 551 -16.01 11.61 -3.50
C SER A 551 -17.21 12.53 -3.41
N GLU A 552 -18.30 12.13 -4.07
CA GLU A 552 -19.58 12.82 -4.00
C GLU A 552 -20.56 12.07 -3.09
N LEU A 553 -21.63 12.74 -2.70
CA LEU A 553 -22.75 12.09 -2.02
C LEU A 553 -23.58 11.27 -3.02
N SER A 554 -24.23 10.25 -2.48
CA SER A 554 -25.18 9.42 -3.20
C SER A 554 -26.36 10.26 -3.70
N PRO A 555 -26.74 10.15 -4.98
CA PRO A 555 -27.96 10.76 -5.49
C PRO A 555 -29.23 10.01 -5.05
N THR A 556 -29.10 8.77 -4.55
CA THR A 556 -30.24 7.89 -4.21
C THR A 556 -30.45 7.74 -2.71
N VAL A 557 -29.40 7.84 -1.91
CA VAL A 557 -29.46 7.73 -0.44
C VAL A 557 -28.89 9.01 0.19
N PRO A 558 -29.75 9.95 0.62
CA PRO A 558 -29.30 11.23 1.17
C PRO A 558 -28.28 11.08 2.30
N GLY A 559 -27.17 11.84 2.19
CA GLY A 559 -26.11 11.89 3.21
C GLY A 559 -25.08 10.74 3.16
N VAL A 560 -25.30 9.70 2.35
CA VAL A 560 -24.34 8.60 2.20
C VAL A 560 -23.30 8.94 1.15
N LEU A 561 -22.03 8.65 1.42
CA LEU A 561 -20.95 8.78 0.44
C LEU A 561 -21.09 7.76 -0.70
N ARG A 562 -20.73 8.15 -1.92
CA ARG A 562 -20.68 7.25 -3.09
C ARG A 562 -19.24 6.88 -3.45
N ILE A 563 -18.96 5.59 -3.50
CA ILE A 563 -17.72 4.99 -4.02
C ILE A 563 -18.10 3.76 -4.84
N LEU A 564 -18.22 3.92 -6.16
CA LEU A 564 -18.79 2.87 -7.02
C LEU A 564 -17.80 1.73 -7.23
N ASN A 565 -18.24 0.50 -6.92
CA ASN A 565 -17.58 -0.75 -7.29
C ASN A 565 -18.39 -1.55 -8.30
N TYR A 566 -19.63 -1.13 -8.53
CA TYR A 566 -20.56 -1.79 -9.40
C TYR A 566 -21.32 -0.75 -10.21
N GLU A 567 -21.61 -1.09 -11.46
CA GLU A 567 -22.48 -0.29 -12.31
C GLU A 567 -23.40 -1.20 -13.13
N LEU A 568 -24.55 -0.66 -13.53
CA LEU A 568 -25.39 -1.32 -14.52
C LEU A 568 -24.83 -1.02 -15.92
N PRO A 569 -24.63 -2.04 -16.78
CA PRO A 569 -24.20 -1.83 -18.16
C PRO A 569 -25.12 -0.88 -18.93
N ASP A 570 -26.43 -0.98 -18.67
CA ASP A 570 -27.47 -0.11 -19.21
C ASP A 570 -28.70 -0.12 -18.28
N LEU A 571 -29.64 0.81 -18.52
CA LEU A 571 -30.85 0.99 -17.68
C LEU A 571 -31.80 -0.23 -17.66
N SER A 572 -31.66 -1.17 -18.60
CA SER A 572 -32.47 -2.39 -18.70
C SER A 572 -31.80 -3.62 -18.09
N ALA A 573 -30.50 -3.53 -17.77
CA ALA A 573 -29.73 -4.61 -17.20
C ALA A 573 -30.21 -4.97 -15.79
N THR A 574 -30.22 -6.27 -15.49
CA THR A 574 -30.54 -6.81 -14.16
C THR A 574 -29.30 -7.29 -13.40
N THR A 575 -28.13 -7.24 -14.04
CA THR A 575 -26.84 -7.66 -13.50
C THR A 575 -25.88 -6.49 -13.51
N TYR A 576 -25.02 -6.45 -12.49
CA TYR A 576 -24.07 -5.36 -12.30
C TYR A 576 -22.68 -5.82 -12.73
N ASN A 577 -21.98 -4.98 -13.48
CA ASN A 577 -20.55 -5.16 -13.77
C ASN A 577 -19.73 -4.67 -12.58
N SER A 578 -18.61 -5.34 -12.30
CA SER A 578 -17.61 -4.83 -11.35
C SER A 578 -16.76 -3.76 -12.00
N ILE A 579 -16.53 -2.66 -11.28
CA ILE A 579 -15.65 -1.56 -11.64
C ILE A 579 -14.69 -1.26 -10.49
N THR A 580 -13.56 -0.62 -10.82
CA THR A 580 -12.51 -0.30 -9.85
C THR A 580 -12.54 1.19 -9.52
N ALA A 581 -12.83 1.53 -8.27
CA ALA A 581 -12.71 2.89 -7.78
C ALA A 581 -11.24 3.23 -7.49
N LYS A 582 -10.83 4.48 -7.73
CA LYS A 582 -9.55 4.99 -7.20
C LYS A 582 -9.55 5.05 -5.67
N PRO A 583 -8.39 5.03 -4.99
CA PRO A 583 -8.32 5.26 -3.54
C PRO A 583 -9.06 6.54 -3.12
N ARG A 584 -9.71 6.51 -1.95
CA ARG A 584 -10.47 7.65 -1.42
C ARG A 584 -9.91 8.10 -0.08
N LEU A 585 -9.97 9.40 0.15
CA LEU A 585 -9.75 10.02 1.45
C LEU A 585 -10.96 10.88 1.76
N VAL A 586 -11.53 10.70 2.96
CA VAL A 586 -12.78 11.33 3.38
C VAL A 586 -12.69 11.76 4.83
N LEU A 587 -13.73 12.43 5.32
CA LEU A 587 -13.84 12.88 6.69
C LEU A 587 -14.99 12.14 7.38
N ARG A 588 -14.75 11.59 8.56
CA ARG A 588 -15.78 11.00 9.41
C ARG A 588 -16.12 11.97 10.53
N GLN A 589 -17.41 12.16 10.80
CA GLN A 589 -17.83 13.09 11.85
C GLN A 589 -17.56 12.52 13.25
N ALA A 590 -17.23 13.40 14.18
CA ALA A 590 -16.98 13.07 15.58
C ALA A 590 -18.27 12.95 16.43
N MET A 591 -19.42 12.66 15.82
CA MET A 591 -20.68 12.38 16.53
C MET A 591 -21.54 11.38 15.74
N PRO A 592 -22.32 10.52 16.41
CA PRO A 592 -23.29 9.65 15.74
C PRO A 592 -24.41 10.51 15.15
N MET A 593 -24.72 10.30 13.87
CA MET A 593 -25.74 11.09 13.17
C MET A 593 -26.88 10.27 12.60
N GLN A 594 -26.79 8.93 12.56
CA GLN A 594 -27.82 8.12 11.92
C GLN A 594 -27.98 6.73 12.51
N ALA A 595 -29.23 6.34 12.74
CA ALA A 595 -29.60 4.96 13.03
C ALA A 595 -29.75 4.19 11.72
N VAL A 596 -29.17 2.99 11.66
CA VAL A 596 -29.31 2.05 10.55
C VAL A 596 -29.73 0.67 11.06
N GLN A 597 -30.34 -0.14 10.21
CA GLN A 597 -30.77 -1.50 10.53
C GLN A 597 -29.96 -2.52 9.73
N VAL A 598 -29.14 -3.31 10.42
CA VAL A 598 -28.30 -4.35 9.81
C VAL A 598 -29.01 -5.70 9.89
N LEU A 599 -29.05 -6.46 8.79
CA LEU A 599 -29.59 -7.81 8.77
C LEU A 599 -28.75 -8.75 9.63
N ASN A 600 -29.39 -9.49 10.54
CA ASN A 600 -28.68 -10.48 11.37
C ASN A 600 -28.21 -11.68 10.54
N ASN A 601 -28.99 -12.04 9.52
CA ASN A 601 -28.64 -13.04 8.52
C ASN A 601 -29.13 -12.58 7.13
N PRO A 602 -28.25 -12.22 6.20
CA PRO A 602 -28.66 -11.76 4.87
C PRO A 602 -29.30 -12.85 4.02
N ASP A 603 -29.00 -14.13 4.28
CA ASP A 603 -29.59 -15.27 3.56
C ASP A 603 -30.98 -15.64 4.10
N ASN A 604 -31.33 -15.16 5.29
CA ASN A 604 -32.65 -15.30 5.88
C ASN A 604 -33.12 -13.98 6.50
N PRO A 605 -33.71 -13.06 5.71
CA PRO A 605 -34.15 -11.74 6.20
C PRO A 605 -35.19 -11.78 7.32
N ALA A 606 -35.86 -12.92 7.53
CA ALA A 606 -36.78 -13.12 8.65
C ALA A 606 -36.07 -13.33 10.00
N ALA A 607 -34.74 -13.53 10.01
CA ALA A 607 -33.92 -13.70 11.21
C ALA A 607 -33.71 -12.41 12.04
N GLY A 608 -34.41 -11.33 11.67
CA GLY A 608 -34.39 -10.06 12.38
C GLY A 608 -33.26 -9.12 11.94
N LYS A 609 -33.30 -7.91 12.52
CA LYS A 609 -32.37 -6.81 12.25
C LYS A 609 -31.87 -6.24 13.56
N THR A 610 -30.66 -5.69 13.54
CA THR A 610 -30.06 -4.97 14.66
C THR A 610 -29.93 -3.50 14.32
N ALA A 611 -30.49 -2.64 15.17
CA ALA A 611 -30.35 -1.19 15.07
C ALA A 611 -28.94 -0.78 15.55
N VAL A 612 -28.23 -0.01 14.74
CA VAL A 612 -26.89 0.50 15.06
C VAL A 612 -26.88 2.01 14.89
N SER A 613 -26.36 2.72 15.90
CA SER A 613 -26.06 4.14 15.81
C SER A 613 -24.67 4.31 15.18
N THR A 614 -24.61 4.96 14.02
CA THR A 614 -23.37 5.15 13.25
C THR A 614 -23.26 6.59 12.74
N THR A 615 -22.17 6.87 12.04
CA THR A 615 -21.92 8.13 11.36
C THR A 615 -21.42 7.86 9.94
N PHE A 616 -21.73 8.75 9.02
CA PHE A 616 -21.32 8.64 7.63
C PHE A 616 -20.12 9.54 7.39
N SER A 617 -19.17 9.07 6.57
CA SER A 617 -18.15 9.98 6.08
C SER A 617 -18.69 10.88 4.98
N PHE A 618 -18.04 12.02 4.83
CA PHE A 618 -18.32 13.03 3.86
C PHE A 618 -17.00 13.50 3.25
N PHE A 619 -17.07 14.09 2.06
CA PHE A 619 -15.91 14.70 1.42
C PHE A 619 -15.99 16.23 1.49
N ALA A 620 -17.18 16.77 1.27
CA ALA A 620 -17.48 18.19 1.29
C ALA A 620 -18.83 18.45 1.97
N GLY A 621 -19.15 19.72 2.21
CA GLY A 621 -20.44 20.15 2.75
C GLY A 621 -20.48 20.33 4.26
N LEU A 622 -19.37 20.10 4.95
CA LEU A 622 -19.17 20.43 6.36
C LEU A 622 -17.81 21.12 6.52
N ASP A 623 -17.61 21.75 7.68
CA ASP A 623 -16.37 22.43 8.05
C ASP A 623 -15.75 21.73 9.29
N PRO A 624 -14.51 21.21 9.20
CA PRO A 624 -13.65 21.19 8.02
C PRO A 624 -14.18 20.25 6.91
N GLY A 625 -13.89 20.58 5.66
CA GLY A 625 -14.13 19.75 4.47
C GLY A 625 -12.83 19.43 3.71
N LEU A 626 -12.89 18.57 2.69
CA LEU A 626 -11.75 18.26 1.81
C LEU A 626 -11.74 19.04 0.49
N LEU A 627 -12.64 20.02 0.33
CA LEU A 627 -12.54 20.96 -0.79
C LEU A 627 -11.24 21.76 -0.67
N LEU A 628 -10.36 21.64 -1.66
CA LEU A 628 -9.03 22.23 -1.55
C LEU A 628 -9.07 23.75 -1.47
N ASN A 629 -9.91 24.41 -2.28
CA ASN A 629 -10.12 25.86 -2.19
C ASN A 629 -10.90 26.29 -0.93
N GLY A 630 -11.83 25.47 -0.46
CA GLY A 630 -12.73 25.85 0.64
C GLY A 630 -12.06 25.77 2.00
N THR A 631 -11.27 24.72 2.22
CA THR A 631 -10.71 24.41 3.54
C THR A 631 -9.19 24.30 3.48
N VAL A 632 -8.63 23.38 2.68
CA VAL A 632 -7.19 23.02 2.73
C VAL A 632 -6.29 24.21 2.42
N LEU A 633 -6.37 24.78 1.22
CA LEU A 633 -5.51 25.87 0.77
C LEU A 633 -5.82 27.21 1.46
N THR A 634 -6.98 27.31 2.13
CA THR A 634 -7.43 28.52 2.80
C THR A 634 -6.97 28.56 4.26
N HIS A 635 -6.97 27.42 4.96
CA HIS A 635 -6.56 27.34 6.36
C HIS A 635 -5.12 26.87 6.54
N TYR A 636 -4.69 25.86 5.78
CA TYR A 636 -3.43 25.16 6.04
C TYR A 636 -2.25 25.65 5.17
N TRP A 637 -2.47 26.58 4.25
CA TRP A 637 -1.43 27.10 3.32
C TRP A 637 -1.28 28.63 3.42
N GLN A 638 -1.56 29.19 4.59
CA GLN A 638 -1.53 30.64 4.81
C GLN A 638 -0.10 31.18 4.79
N ASP A 639 0.86 30.44 5.34
CA ASP A 639 2.29 30.75 5.25
C ASP A 639 2.76 30.90 3.80
N LEU A 640 2.39 29.98 2.91
CA LEU A 640 2.77 30.03 1.51
C LEU A 640 2.12 31.23 0.81
N ARG A 641 0.86 31.55 1.12
CA ARG A 641 0.21 32.76 0.60
C ARG A 641 0.96 34.03 1.04
N ALA A 642 1.42 34.08 2.29
CA ALA A 642 2.21 35.20 2.80
C ALA A 642 3.58 35.33 2.10
N MET A 643 4.19 34.20 1.72
CA MET A 643 5.44 34.19 0.97
C MET A 643 5.26 34.61 -0.49
N LEU A 644 4.16 34.16 -1.12
CA LEU A 644 3.89 34.41 -2.54
C LEU A 644 3.43 35.84 -2.83
N ASP A 645 2.68 36.46 -1.91
CA ASP A 645 2.15 37.82 -2.07
C ASP A 645 3.28 38.86 -2.11
N GLU A 646 3.52 39.45 -3.28
CA GLU A 646 4.68 40.33 -3.55
C GLU A 646 6.01 39.69 -3.12
N SER A 647 6.25 38.47 -3.62
CA SER A 647 7.40 37.63 -3.27
C SER A 647 8.73 38.40 -3.25
N ARG A 648 9.50 38.23 -2.16
CA ARG A 648 10.90 38.66 -2.07
C ARG A 648 11.75 37.52 -1.54
N TYR A 649 12.67 37.07 -2.38
CA TYR A 649 13.65 36.05 -2.07
C TYR A 649 15.02 36.69 -1.92
N LEU A 650 15.59 36.57 -0.72
CA LEU A 650 16.88 37.16 -0.39
C LEU A 650 17.89 36.04 -0.15
N VAL A 651 19.06 36.18 -0.75
CA VAL A 651 20.24 35.40 -0.37
C VAL A 651 21.20 36.36 0.29
N GLU A 652 21.36 36.18 1.60
CA GLU A 652 22.14 37.07 2.47
C GLU A 652 23.13 36.25 3.28
N ARG A 653 24.20 36.89 3.76
CA ARG A 653 25.20 36.21 4.58
C ARG A 653 25.03 36.56 6.05
N PHE A 654 25.03 35.54 6.90
CA PHE A 654 24.88 35.67 8.35
C PHE A 654 26.05 35.00 9.08
N ARG A 655 26.48 35.63 10.17
CA ARG A 655 27.41 35.04 11.14
C ARG A 655 26.62 34.23 12.16
N LEU A 656 26.29 33.00 11.77
CA LEU A 656 25.54 32.06 12.60
C LEU A 656 26.48 31.34 13.57
N SER A 657 26.04 31.14 14.82
CA SER A 657 26.74 30.28 15.77
C SER A 657 26.30 28.83 15.65
N ALA A 658 27.09 27.89 16.16
CA ALA A 658 26.70 26.47 16.19
C ALA A 658 25.40 26.24 16.99
N THR A 659 25.12 27.05 18.01
CA THR A 659 23.86 27.04 18.77
C THR A 659 22.66 27.46 17.90
N ASP A 660 22.85 28.40 16.98
CA ASP A 660 21.76 28.86 16.11
C ASP A 660 21.28 27.77 15.17
N VAL A 661 22.23 27.01 14.63
CA VAL A 661 21.98 25.86 13.76
C VAL A 661 21.42 24.68 14.55
N ALA A 662 22.02 24.35 15.70
CA ALA A 662 21.55 23.23 16.54
C ALA A 662 20.13 23.42 17.08
N THR A 663 19.67 24.68 17.17
CA THR A 663 18.30 25.02 17.60
C THR A 663 17.42 25.47 16.44
N LEU A 664 17.84 25.34 15.19
CA LEU A 664 17.10 25.83 14.03
C LEU A 664 15.72 25.15 13.93
N ASP A 665 14.69 25.96 13.74
CA ASP A 665 13.30 25.54 13.60
C ASP A 665 12.70 26.34 12.45
N PHE A 666 12.37 25.66 11.35
CA PHE A 666 11.86 26.32 10.15
C PHE A 666 10.40 26.80 10.30
N SER A 667 9.72 26.41 11.37
CA SER A 667 8.39 26.92 11.73
C SER A 667 8.43 28.22 12.54
N VAL A 668 9.62 28.74 12.84
CA VAL A 668 9.80 30.00 13.58
C VAL A 668 10.45 31.04 12.65
N PRO A 669 9.77 32.17 12.38
CA PRO A 669 10.31 33.20 11.50
C PRO A 669 11.49 33.95 12.14
N VAL A 670 12.27 34.63 11.30
CA VAL A 670 13.36 35.52 11.72
C VAL A 670 13.01 36.98 11.43
N TRP A 671 13.33 37.87 12.37
CA TRP A 671 13.23 39.31 12.19
C TRP A 671 14.60 39.89 11.83
N VAL A 672 14.64 40.72 10.78
CA VAL A 672 15.85 41.42 10.33
C VAL A 672 15.57 42.91 10.21
N ALA A 673 16.05 43.69 11.19
CA ALA A 673 15.79 45.12 11.32
C ALA A 673 16.31 45.93 10.13
N ALA A 674 17.41 45.51 9.48
CA ALA A 674 17.93 46.16 8.29
C ALA A 674 16.91 46.17 7.13
N PHE A 675 16.02 45.18 7.08
CA PHE A 675 14.95 45.06 6.09
C PHE A 675 13.59 45.50 6.63
N ASN A 676 13.50 45.69 7.96
CA ASN A 676 12.26 45.99 8.69
C ASN A 676 11.14 44.99 8.38
N ASP A 677 11.47 43.69 8.31
CA ASP A 677 10.52 42.66 7.93
C ASP A 677 10.80 41.29 8.59
N PHE A 678 9.79 40.41 8.51
CA PHE A 678 9.86 39.01 8.92
C PHE A 678 10.14 38.09 7.72
N PHE A 679 10.96 37.07 7.96
CA PHE A 679 11.36 36.13 6.94
C PHE A 679 11.18 34.69 7.42
N ALA A 680 10.71 33.84 6.51
CA ALA A 680 10.89 32.40 6.59
C ALA A 680 12.32 32.06 6.17
N VAL A 681 12.99 31.20 6.93
CA VAL A 681 14.28 30.64 6.49
C VAL A 681 13.97 29.44 5.60
N SER A 682 14.39 29.47 4.34
CA SER A 682 14.25 28.31 3.45
C SER A 682 15.46 27.40 3.52
N GLN A 683 16.67 27.97 3.60
CA GLN A 683 17.91 27.19 3.60
C GLN A 683 19.04 27.90 4.34
N VAL A 684 19.87 27.12 5.01
CA VAL A 684 21.20 27.51 5.50
C VAL A 684 22.21 26.66 4.71
N VAL A 685 23.04 27.31 3.90
CA VAL A 685 23.93 26.64 2.94
C VAL A 685 25.33 26.57 3.51
N GLU A 686 25.92 25.37 3.50
CA GLU A 686 27.35 25.15 3.80
C GLU A 686 27.81 25.84 5.09
N PHE A 687 27.14 25.53 6.21
CA PHE A 687 27.35 26.19 7.49
C PHE A 687 28.78 26.03 8.03
N ASP A 688 29.38 27.15 8.44
CA ASP A 688 30.64 27.25 9.19
C ASP A 688 30.47 28.27 10.34
N PRO A 689 30.70 27.88 11.61
CA PRO A 689 30.53 28.77 12.75
C PRO A 689 31.50 29.97 12.80
N HIS A 690 32.61 29.94 12.06
CA HIS A 690 33.63 31.01 12.04
C HIS A 690 33.54 31.91 10.81
N ARG A 691 32.73 31.54 9.83
CA ARG A 691 32.59 32.28 8.57
C ARG A 691 31.16 32.73 8.34
N SER A 692 31.03 33.69 7.44
CA SER A 692 29.73 34.17 6.99
C SER A 692 29.05 33.09 6.16
N THR A 693 27.92 32.57 6.66
CA THR A 693 27.15 31.49 6.06
C THR A 693 26.05 32.08 5.19
N GLU A 694 25.82 31.50 4.01
CA GLU A 694 24.75 31.91 3.13
C GLU A 694 23.40 31.39 3.65
N VAL A 695 22.42 32.29 3.77
CA VAL A 695 21.06 31.99 4.22
C VAL A 695 20.07 32.49 3.19
N HIS A 696 19.16 31.60 2.82
CA HIS A 696 18.08 31.90 1.89
C HIS A 696 16.82 32.23 2.70
N LEU A 697 16.25 33.39 2.41
CA LEU A 697 15.15 34.00 3.14
C LEU A 697 14.00 34.32 2.20
N VAL A 698 12.78 33.98 2.62
CA VAL A 698 11.54 34.34 1.93
C VAL A 698 10.77 35.31 2.80
N ARG A 699 10.47 36.51 2.29
CA ARG A 699 9.69 37.51 3.04
C ARG A 699 8.29 37.00 3.36
N LEU A 700 7.81 37.26 4.57
CA LEU A 700 6.42 37.05 4.95
C LEU A 700 5.65 38.38 4.84
N ASN A 701 4.80 38.51 3.82
CA ASN A 701 4.11 39.77 3.55
C ASN A 701 3.25 40.22 4.75
N ALA A 702 3.48 41.46 5.20
CA ALA A 702 2.84 42.08 6.36
C ALA A 702 1.31 42.00 6.38
N LYS A 703 0.66 41.98 5.20
CA LYS A 703 -0.79 41.84 5.04
C LYS A 703 -1.37 40.55 5.65
N HIS A 704 -0.55 39.51 5.75
CA HIS A 704 -0.96 38.19 6.26
C HIS A 704 -0.53 37.94 7.71
N LEU A 705 0.14 38.90 8.36
CA LEU A 705 0.65 38.73 9.72
C LEU A 705 -0.42 38.99 10.79
N PRO A 706 -0.40 38.28 11.94
CA PRO A 706 -1.35 38.50 13.02
C PRO A 706 -1.11 39.84 13.76
N PRO A 707 -2.17 40.56 14.19
CA PRO A 707 -2.05 41.78 14.99
C PRO A 707 -1.70 41.50 16.47
N PRO A 708 -1.08 42.44 17.21
CA PRO A 708 -0.58 43.74 16.78
C PRO A 708 0.78 43.60 16.09
N SER A 709 0.81 43.74 14.78
CA SER A 709 2.03 43.74 13.99
C SER A 709 2.42 45.18 13.68
N VAL A 710 3.27 45.82 14.49
CA VAL A 710 4.02 47.03 14.04
C VAL A 710 5.30 47.25 14.86
N PRO A 711 6.40 47.77 14.27
CA PRO A 711 6.43 48.89 13.30
C PRO A 711 6.95 48.50 11.90
N GLY A 712 6.42 49.01 10.79
CA GLY A 712 6.30 50.45 10.56
C GLY A 712 5.02 50.89 9.85
N GLU A 713 4.35 51.86 10.45
CA GLU A 713 3.60 52.84 9.66
C GLU A 713 4.61 53.59 8.77
N GLY A 714 4.55 53.35 7.46
CA GLY A 714 4.80 54.41 6.48
C GLY A 714 6.25 54.71 6.04
N VAL A 715 7.20 53.77 6.12
CA VAL A 715 8.49 53.96 5.41
C VAL A 715 8.86 52.70 4.62
N GLU A 716 8.69 52.77 3.30
CA GLU A 716 9.21 51.75 2.39
C GLU A 716 10.74 51.65 2.49
N PHE A 717 11.25 50.42 2.51
CA PHE A 717 12.67 50.03 2.61
C PHE A 717 13.65 50.85 1.75
N TRP A 718 13.23 51.34 0.56
CA TRP A 718 14.09 52.14 -0.32
C TRP A 718 14.46 53.52 0.22
N VAL A 719 13.68 54.07 1.16
CA VAL A 719 13.93 55.43 1.68
C VAL A 719 15.17 55.46 2.56
N GLN A 720 15.49 54.39 3.30
CA GLN A 720 16.67 54.40 4.19
C GLN A 720 17.97 54.01 3.48
N GLU A 721 17.93 53.15 2.47
CA GLU A 721 19.12 52.71 1.72
C GLU A 721 19.67 53.83 0.80
N PHE A 722 18.80 54.74 0.34
CA PHE A 722 19.19 55.87 -0.53
C PHE A 722 19.19 57.25 0.15
N ALA A 723 18.71 57.39 1.40
CA ALA A 723 18.77 58.65 2.15
C ALA A 723 20.03 58.80 3.02
N GLY A 724 21.05 57.97 2.81
CA GLY A 724 22.40 58.24 3.28
C GLY A 724 22.92 59.51 2.61
N ALA A 725 23.05 60.58 3.40
CA ALA A 725 23.54 61.87 2.95
C ALA A 725 25.01 61.79 2.55
N GLU A 726 25.32 61.32 1.34
CA GLU A 726 26.63 61.49 0.68
C GLU A 726 26.61 61.13 -0.83
N PHE A 727 25.52 61.42 -1.53
CA PHE A 727 25.50 61.47 -3.00
C PHE A 727 24.88 62.79 -3.50
N TYR A 728 25.65 63.86 -3.32
CA TYR A 728 25.71 65.03 -4.20
C TYR A 728 27.16 65.46 -4.38
#